data_AF-A0A969FS75-F1
#
_entry.id   AF-A0A969FS75-F1
#
_cell.length_a   1.000
_cell.length_b   1.000
_cell.length_c   1.000
_cell.angle_alpha   90.00
_cell.angle_beta   90.00
_cell.angle_gamma   90.00
#
_symmetry.space_group_name_H-M   'P 1'
#
loop_
_entity.id
_entity.type
_entity.pdbx_description
1 polymer ?
#
loop_
_entity_poly.entity_id
_entity_poly.type
_entity_poly.pdbx_seq_one_letter_code
_entity_poly.pdbx_strand_id
1 'polypeptide(L)'
;MAYVADYDDGLSIIDVSNPATAAEVGSFDTPGYAREVQIVGNLAYVADGTGGLQILRVSGNEPPPPPPTIHTLLLTNRQRLASLSSEAEATSVLAKLNDLAAHERVKGKVIQVEEDGAVAAAYAAWSNPDSAPQANAVADAIKQVIEGELDANPEVRYVVIVGDDRVLPFRRTNDLTRVPDPHTLTDDFYTDRVPTSNRGHDLYIPDLAGGRLLETPAQIIAQIDTFLANDGIALNTGVVAGYDFVKDGAQAHCTAMKADNLTADCSLIHESWGAGDFRSLVLGTSRSLVSINAHANPFGFGTPNGFVSAGDFRDSAADFARAVFYTVGCHSGENVIGSLDLPEAIAGEENATYIANTGYGWGGWGVILSEELMLRFTEHLLAGGESTPGQALMLAKQHYFAEHPDPDGYDEKIGTESTLYGLPMYHATSPGAMLAEQPSGVTTSKTSVRLSDALHQTSYQHDLRIPQPIDTEVGRYYVLPDGLTSSTPGTPVQPAFATDVAGAAPGAVHGVLFTGGTYGLETVDPVIQQVYTTTNRLTAEEQPFAASDWYPLIPLRLNRVALADATLETVVTMVGQHNPNLATDNQRVFLKVAYDTFSSASDDWTAPTGSLTASTLDGTTAQMTVNASDPSGIHTVVVAYTDTTGAWLSQELTAGSGNTWSGSFDATAATEFFVQIVDGAGNAAVLVGQEEQYFAFEPQPEPQPDTPPVISAIADQEVAMNGITPAIPFTVQDDETDVAALTVTVHSDNPSLVPTSNIVLSGTGITRTVTIAPAPDLSGTATISLTVRDTGGNTASTAFVLTVTEEHDTPINLFAYDHEIWTAPAILRVGEAGNLGVLVHGQGIKNPLEDIPVRFMRDDPQTGVLLGSSAVPFLDHPQDVDSTRDLAVTFDTAGVYTVFALIDPYKTIETDDTTRSDNVVQRTVVVLPPSPDQKPPVITSFRINEGADETSDPAVNLTIHALDQQPDPGEVAGVAFIEYEYKPVLARWTPVKVSDAWHPFPTTPSTYPWNLLPSAGMRYLYARAIDDTGNISGPARALINYEPGRTSVSQGETRIYRYQVADGQQVTVDLEVVSGDADLYVWSSDTSASPWVSNLPAGDEQVLIPAGEVVPGVYQVEVFGFTDAEYRLQFHATPTPAASSTLQATGGVDPDKTVPAAPVVPVASVPEADLPDGSAPPLPEPPEDQDEPEPDTRSLTYLPLVVR
;
A
#
# COMPACT_ATOMS: atom_id res chain seq x y z
N MET A 1 44.15 6.32 -23.18
CA MET A 1 45.12 7.37 -22.78
C MET A 1 45.56 7.15 -21.34
N ALA A 2 46.86 7.18 -21.10
CA ALA A 2 47.50 7.18 -19.78
C ALA A 2 48.49 8.35 -19.72
N TYR A 3 48.59 8.97 -18.54
CA TYR A 3 49.45 10.11 -18.27
C TYR A 3 50.48 9.69 -17.22
N VAL A 4 51.76 9.82 -17.53
CA VAL A 4 52.85 9.30 -16.70
C VAL A 4 53.80 10.45 -16.36
N ALA A 5 54.02 10.66 -15.06
CA ALA A 5 55.07 11.53 -14.57
C ALA A 5 56.40 10.76 -14.62
N ASP A 6 57.18 10.99 -15.68
CA ASP A 6 58.35 10.19 -16.09
C ASP A 6 59.67 10.77 -15.56
N TYR A 7 59.61 11.41 -14.38
CA TYR A 7 60.72 11.94 -13.61
C TYR A 7 61.65 12.91 -14.35
N ASP A 8 62.68 12.41 -15.04
CA ASP A 8 63.69 13.20 -15.77
C ASP A 8 63.16 13.68 -17.14
N ASP A 9 62.18 12.98 -17.74
CA ASP A 9 61.62 13.29 -19.07
C ASP A 9 60.26 14.04 -19.01
N GLY A 10 59.80 14.41 -17.80
CA GLY A 10 58.61 15.25 -17.59
C GLY A 10 57.28 14.50 -17.62
N LEU A 11 56.31 14.98 -18.41
CA LEU A 11 54.99 14.34 -18.58
C LEU A 11 54.92 13.56 -19.90
N SER A 12 54.88 12.23 -19.81
CA SER A 12 54.67 11.32 -20.93
C SER A 12 53.18 11.00 -21.12
N ILE A 13 52.69 11.02 -22.36
CA ILE A 13 51.29 10.75 -22.73
C ILE A 13 51.24 9.53 -23.66
N ILE A 14 50.61 8.46 -23.20
CA ILE A 14 50.64 7.15 -23.84
C ILE A 14 49.22 6.76 -24.23
N ASP A 15 48.98 6.37 -25.48
CA ASP A 15 47.77 5.65 -25.81
C ASP A 15 47.92 4.17 -25.42
N VAL A 16 46.89 3.70 -24.72
CA VAL A 16 46.75 2.37 -24.12
C VAL A 16 45.47 1.68 -24.58
N SER A 17 44.80 2.21 -25.62
CA SER A 17 43.62 1.64 -26.27
C SER A 17 43.79 0.17 -26.66
N ASN A 18 45.03 -0.23 -26.99
CA ASN A 18 45.44 -1.63 -27.04
C ASN A 18 46.59 -1.89 -26.04
N PRO A 19 46.32 -2.53 -24.88
CA PRO A 19 47.35 -2.84 -23.89
C PRO A 19 48.50 -3.72 -24.40
N ALA A 20 48.30 -4.50 -25.47
CA ALA A 20 49.36 -5.30 -26.07
C ALA A 20 50.30 -4.49 -26.99
N THR A 21 49.92 -3.26 -27.36
CA THR A 21 50.70 -2.35 -28.23
C THR A 21 50.55 -0.89 -27.80
N ALA A 22 50.75 -0.61 -26.51
CA ALA A 22 50.76 0.77 -26.01
C ALA A 22 51.81 1.63 -26.74
N ALA A 23 51.49 2.88 -27.02
CA ALA A 23 52.32 3.78 -27.82
C ALA A 23 52.32 5.20 -27.24
N GLU A 24 53.49 5.81 -27.11
CA GLU A 24 53.60 7.23 -26.76
C GLU A 24 53.03 8.09 -27.89
N VAL A 25 52.11 9.00 -27.54
CA VAL A 25 51.41 9.89 -28.48
C VAL A 25 51.72 11.37 -28.23
N GLY A 26 52.46 11.69 -27.16
CA GLY A 26 53.05 12.99 -26.90
C GLY A 26 53.80 13.01 -25.58
N SER A 27 54.67 14.00 -25.40
CA SER A 27 55.43 14.22 -24.15
C SER A 27 55.68 15.72 -23.95
N PHE A 28 55.91 16.13 -22.70
CA PHE A 28 56.21 17.50 -22.31
C PHE A 28 57.24 17.54 -21.17
N ASP A 29 58.47 17.92 -21.52
CA ASP A 29 59.58 18.23 -20.62
C ASP A 29 59.18 19.32 -19.61
N THR A 30 59.20 19.02 -18.30
CA THR A 30 58.79 19.95 -17.23
C THR A 30 60.02 20.56 -16.53
N PRO A 31 59.95 21.81 -16.03
CA PRO A 31 61.11 22.54 -15.48
C PRO A 31 61.87 21.93 -14.27
N GLY A 32 61.41 20.81 -13.71
CA GLY A 32 62.01 20.17 -12.53
C GLY A 32 62.13 18.66 -12.67
N TYR A 33 61.35 17.92 -11.88
CA TYR A 33 61.26 16.46 -11.95
C TYR A 33 59.81 16.05 -11.70
N ALA A 34 59.13 15.52 -12.71
CA ALA A 34 57.73 15.13 -12.61
C ALA A 34 57.57 13.88 -11.72
N ARG A 35 56.84 14.01 -10.61
CA ARG A 35 56.62 12.92 -9.64
C ARG A 35 55.23 12.32 -9.69
N GLU A 36 54.24 13.13 -10.04
CA GLU A 36 52.83 12.79 -9.99
C GLU A 36 52.07 13.69 -10.96
N VAL A 37 51.00 13.17 -11.56
CA VAL A 37 50.12 13.93 -12.46
C VAL A 37 48.66 13.59 -12.20
N GLN A 38 47.83 14.61 -12.07
CA GLN A 38 46.37 14.50 -12.01
C GLN A 38 45.75 15.23 -13.20
N ILE A 39 44.75 14.62 -13.84
CA ILE A 39 44.00 15.25 -14.93
C ILE A 39 42.65 15.72 -14.39
N VAL A 40 42.28 16.97 -14.70
CA VAL A 40 40.94 17.51 -14.44
C VAL A 40 40.48 18.24 -15.70
N GLY A 41 39.47 17.70 -16.38
CA GLY A 41 39.07 18.16 -17.71
C GLY A 41 40.22 18.11 -18.71
N ASN A 42 40.53 19.24 -19.36
CA ASN A 42 41.65 19.36 -20.32
C ASN A 42 42.97 19.86 -19.69
N LEU A 43 43.07 19.88 -18.36
CA LEU A 43 44.26 20.33 -17.61
C LEU A 43 44.96 19.16 -16.94
N ALA A 44 46.27 19.06 -17.14
CA ALA A 44 47.17 18.20 -16.40
C ALA A 44 47.92 19.02 -15.33
N TYR A 45 47.72 18.64 -14.07
CA TYR A 45 48.38 19.19 -12.90
C TYR A 45 49.56 18.29 -12.55
N VAL A 46 50.79 18.77 -12.72
CA VAL A 46 52.02 17.96 -12.56
C VAL A 46 52.84 18.45 -11.36
N ALA A 47 53.09 17.56 -10.40
CA ALA A 47 53.94 17.81 -9.25
C ALA A 47 55.43 17.67 -9.65
N ASP A 48 56.03 18.78 -10.03
CA ASP A 48 57.30 18.89 -10.77
C ASP A 48 58.52 19.15 -9.85
N GLY A 49 58.42 18.77 -8.57
CA GLY A 49 59.52 18.84 -7.61
C GLY A 49 60.09 20.25 -7.45
N THR A 50 61.27 20.52 -8.04
CA THR A 50 61.91 21.85 -8.03
C THR A 50 61.24 22.88 -8.93
N GLY A 51 60.45 22.46 -9.92
CA GLY A 51 59.62 23.36 -10.73
C GLY A 51 58.32 23.79 -10.07
N GLY A 52 57.92 23.13 -8.97
CA GLY A 52 56.67 23.41 -8.24
C GLY A 52 55.49 22.61 -8.80
N LEU A 53 54.36 23.28 -9.00
CA LEU A 53 53.17 22.72 -9.66
C LEU A 53 53.07 23.30 -11.08
N GLN A 54 53.16 22.45 -12.10
CA GLN A 54 52.84 22.85 -13.47
C GLN A 54 51.36 22.60 -13.76
N ILE A 55 50.76 23.47 -14.57
CA ILE A 55 49.39 23.29 -15.09
C ILE A 55 49.47 23.37 -16.61
N LEU A 56 49.32 22.24 -17.27
CA LEU A 56 49.49 22.07 -18.71
C LEU A 56 48.14 21.82 -19.37
N ARG A 57 47.86 22.45 -20.52
CA ARG A 57 46.72 22.07 -21.35
C ARG A 57 47.08 20.88 -22.22
N VAL A 58 46.30 19.81 -22.14
CA VAL A 58 46.44 18.67 -23.04
C VAL A 58 45.59 18.90 -24.27
N SER A 59 46.22 18.96 -25.43
CA SER A 59 45.55 19.03 -26.74
C SER A 59 46.14 17.97 -27.67
N GLY A 60 45.57 16.75 -27.61
CA GLY A 60 45.80 15.73 -28.64
C GLY A 60 45.14 16.14 -29.97
N ASN A 61 45.50 15.46 -31.06
CA ASN A 61 44.87 15.68 -32.38
C ASN A 61 43.35 15.67 -32.24
N GLU A 62 42.66 16.67 -32.82
CA GLU A 62 41.20 16.68 -32.85
C GLU A 62 40.69 15.36 -33.45
N PRO A 63 39.74 14.68 -32.77
CA PRO A 63 38.84 13.74 -33.43
C PRO A 63 38.16 14.41 -34.64
N PRO A 64 37.42 13.68 -35.52
CA PRO A 64 36.36 14.35 -36.27
C PRO A 64 35.55 15.19 -35.26
N PRO A 65 35.26 16.48 -35.55
CA PRO A 65 34.76 17.42 -34.56
C PRO A 65 33.58 16.75 -33.83
N PRO A 66 33.59 16.74 -32.47
CA PRO A 66 32.65 15.93 -31.70
C PRO A 66 31.23 16.24 -32.21
N PRO A 67 30.39 15.20 -32.42
CA PRO A 67 29.04 15.40 -32.94
C PRO A 67 28.38 16.51 -32.14
N PRO A 68 27.79 17.53 -32.81
CA PRO A 68 27.49 18.81 -32.18
C PRO A 68 26.67 18.57 -30.92
N THR A 69 27.25 18.91 -29.77
CA THR A 69 26.78 18.53 -28.43
C THR A 69 25.30 18.88 -28.27
N ILE A 70 24.41 17.90 -28.40
CA ILE A 70 22.97 18.14 -28.29
C ILE A 70 22.62 18.33 -26.82
N HIS A 71 22.03 19.47 -26.48
CA HIS A 71 21.52 19.74 -25.12
C HIS A 71 20.01 19.58 -25.01
N THR A 72 19.28 19.66 -26.14
CA THR A 72 17.81 19.67 -26.15
C THR A 72 17.25 18.72 -27.20
N LEU A 73 16.27 17.90 -26.81
CA LEU A 73 15.42 17.16 -27.76
C LEU A 73 14.13 17.96 -28.01
N LEU A 74 13.84 18.26 -29.28
CA LEU A 74 12.64 18.99 -29.70
C LEU A 74 11.69 17.99 -30.38
N LEU A 75 10.76 17.43 -29.62
CA LEU A 75 9.82 16.40 -30.05
C LEU A 75 8.63 17.03 -30.76
N THR A 76 8.31 16.59 -31.97
CA THR A 76 7.14 17.05 -32.73
C THR A 76 6.51 15.92 -33.52
N ASN A 77 5.21 15.99 -33.79
CA ASN A 77 4.55 15.14 -34.78
C ASN A 77 4.03 16.03 -35.92
N ARG A 78 4.83 16.16 -36.98
CA ARG A 78 4.57 17.09 -38.10
C ARG A 78 3.35 16.67 -38.91
N GLN A 79 3.15 15.37 -39.15
CA GLN A 79 1.95 14.84 -39.80
C GLN A 79 0.68 15.12 -38.98
N ARG A 80 0.73 14.96 -37.65
CA ARG A 80 -0.41 15.24 -36.77
C ARG A 80 -0.74 16.73 -36.73
N LEU A 81 0.27 17.60 -36.57
CA LEU A 81 0.10 19.06 -36.71
C LEU A 81 -0.54 19.43 -38.06
N ALA A 82 -0.06 18.86 -39.17
CA ALA A 82 -0.61 19.10 -40.50
C ALA A 82 -2.06 18.63 -40.66
N SER A 83 -2.46 17.57 -39.95
CA SER A 83 -3.83 17.04 -39.95
C SER A 83 -4.83 17.86 -39.12
N LEU A 84 -4.34 18.55 -38.06
CA LEU A 84 -5.13 19.41 -37.18
C LEU A 84 -5.20 20.87 -37.66
N SER A 85 -4.23 21.30 -38.49
CA SER A 85 -4.13 22.67 -39.02
C SER A 85 -3.97 22.66 -40.55
N SER A 86 -2.75 22.83 -41.07
CA SER A 86 -2.41 22.60 -42.47
C SER A 86 -0.95 22.24 -42.66
N GLU A 87 -0.66 21.59 -43.79
CA GLU A 87 0.70 21.25 -44.24
C GLU A 87 1.65 22.48 -44.29
N ALA A 88 1.11 23.67 -44.58
CA ALA A 88 1.89 24.91 -44.65
C ALA A 88 2.27 25.44 -43.26
N GLU A 89 1.35 25.32 -42.30
CA GLU A 89 1.55 25.75 -40.90
C GLU A 89 2.47 24.77 -40.17
N ALA A 90 2.27 23.46 -40.32
CA ALA A 90 3.18 22.43 -39.81
C ALA A 90 4.60 22.54 -40.41
N THR A 91 4.73 22.91 -41.69
CA THR A 91 6.03 23.23 -42.29
C THR A 91 6.67 24.46 -41.65
N SER A 92 5.87 25.45 -41.26
CA SER A 92 6.35 26.69 -40.64
C SER A 92 6.81 26.46 -39.20
N VAL A 93 6.09 25.63 -38.43
CA VAL A 93 6.53 25.15 -37.10
C VAL A 93 7.84 24.39 -37.24
N LEU A 94 7.94 23.42 -38.16
CA LEU A 94 9.17 22.66 -38.35
C LEU A 94 10.37 23.55 -38.73
N ALA A 95 10.17 24.57 -39.56
CA ALA A 95 11.20 25.55 -39.87
C ALA A 95 11.66 26.30 -38.60
N LYS A 96 10.72 26.71 -37.73
CA LYS A 96 11.02 27.39 -36.46
C LYS A 96 11.68 26.49 -35.41
N LEU A 97 11.34 25.21 -35.36
CA LEU A 97 12.07 24.23 -34.55
C LEU A 97 13.52 24.05 -35.02
N ASN A 98 13.80 24.20 -36.32
CA ASN A 98 15.17 24.21 -36.84
C ASN A 98 15.92 25.51 -36.52
N ASP A 99 15.25 26.68 -36.56
CA ASP A 99 15.82 27.95 -36.08
C ASP A 99 16.17 27.84 -34.58
N LEU A 100 15.27 27.27 -33.75
CA LEU A 100 15.47 27.04 -32.32
C LEU A 100 16.60 26.04 -32.04
N ALA A 101 16.64 24.92 -32.77
CA ALA A 101 17.69 23.92 -32.66
C ALA A 101 19.09 24.50 -32.94
N ALA A 102 19.20 25.44 -33.89
CA ALA A 102 20.43 26.11 -34.25
C ALA A 102 20.89 27.17 -33.23
N HIS A 103 20.09 27.51 -32.21
CA HIS A 103 20.46 28.52 -31.22
C HIS A 103 21.62 28.04 -30.33
N GLU A 104 22.65 28.89 -30.16
CA GLU A 104 23.96 28.50 -29.58
C GLU A 104 23.87 27.90 -28.16
N ARG A 105 22.85 28.30 -27.39
CA ARG A 105 22.58 27.77 -26.04
C ARG A 105 21.68 26.53 -26.04
N VAL A 106 20.72 26.44 -26.97
CA VAL A 106 19.75 25.34 -27.05
C VAL A 106 20.38 24.08 -27.62
N LYS A 107 21.19 24.21 -28.69
CA LYS A 107 21.84 23.10 -29.38
C LYS A 107 20.89 21.89 -29.56
N GLY A 108 19.75 22.16 -30.19
CA GLY A 108 18.65 21.22 -30.24
C GLY A 108 18.81 20.15 -31.33
N LYS A 109 18.15 19.02 -31.14
CA LYS A 109 17.84 18.05 -32.19
C LYS A 109 16.33 17.98 -32.37
N VAL A 110 15.85 18.27 -33.58
CA VAL A 110 14.43 18.12 -33.92
C VAL A 110 14.16 16.65 -34.23
N ILE A 111 13.16 16.07 -33.55
CA ILE A 111 12.71 14.69 -33.73
C ILE A 111 11.26 14.76 -34.21
N GLN A 112 11.03 14.38 -35.47
CA GLN A 112 9.70 14.10 -36.00
C GLN A 112 9.35 12.67 -35.58
N VAL A 113 8.62 12.51 -34.49
CA VAL A 113 8.43 11.19 -33.84
C VAL A 113 7.74 10.18 -34.77
N GLU A 114 6.94 10.66 -35.73
CA GLU A 114 6.24 9.82 -36.70
C GLU A 114 7.13 9.29 -37.84
N GLU A 115 8.42 9.62 -37.87
CA GLU A 115 9.40 8.94 -38.73
C GLU A 115 9.82 7.57 -38.15
N ASP A 116 9.55 7.29 -36.86
CA ASP A 116 9.68 5.96 -36.29
C ASP A 116 8.47 5.05 -36.60
N GLY A 117 8.76 3.76 -36.84
CA GLY A 117 7.77 2.76 -37.24
C GLY A 117 6.87 2.25 -36.11
N ALA A 118 7.33 2.24 -34.86
CA ALA A 118 6.51 1.89 -33.70
C ALA A 118 5.59 3.04 -33.32
N VAL A 119 6.12 4.28 -33.28
CA VAL A 119 5.33 5.49 -33.06
C VAL A 119 4.23 5.63 -34.13
N ALA A 120 4.57 5.52 -35.41
CA ALA A 120 3.59 5.60 -36.49
C ALA A 120 2.51 4.50 -36.41
N ALA A 121 2.86 3.31 -35.91
CA ALA A 121 1.90 2.22 -35.67
C ALA A 121 0.98 2.51 -34.47
N ALA A 122 1.50 3.08 -33.38
CA ALA A 122 0.72 3.47 -32.21
C ALA A 122 -0.28 4.58 -32.55
N TYR A 123 0.12 5.64 -33.26
CA TYR A 123 -0.79 6.68 -33.74
C TYR A 123 -1.86 6.14 -34.72
N ALA A 124 -1.55 5.10 -35.49
CA ALA A 124 -2.53 4.44 -36.36
C ALA A 124 -3.55 3.56 -35.59
N ALA A 125 -3.22 3.16 -34.35
CA ALA A 125 -4.11 2.45 -33.45
C ALA A 125 -4.89 3.39 -32.50
N TRP A 126 -4.41 4.62 -32.29
CA TRP A 126 -5.03 5.62 -31.41
C TRP A 126 -6.27 6.26 -32.06
N SER A 127 -7.39 5.53 -31.96
CA SER A 127 -8.69 5.92 -32.50
C SER A 127 -9.52 6.81 -31.56
N ASN A 128 -9.27 6.75 -30.26
CA ASN A 128 -9.98 7.53 -29.25
C ASN A 128 -8.98 8.34 -28.39
N PRO A 129 -8.94 9.68 -28.50
CA PRO A 129 -8.09 10.55 -27.67
C PRO A 129 -8.20 10.28 -26.16
N ASP A 130 -9.41 9.97 -25.70
CA ASP A 130 -9.73 9.81 -24.28
C ASP A 130 -9.33 8.43 -23.73
N SER A 131 -8.94 7.50 -24.61
CA SER A 131 -8.55 6.14 -24.21
C SER A 131 -7.11 6.12 -23.68
N ALA A 132 -6.98 6.14 -22.35
CA ALA A 132 -5.67 6.08 -21.68
C ALA A 132 -4.76 4.94 -22.16
N PRO A 133 -5.21 3.69 -22.38
CA PRO A 133 -4.35 2.64 -22.94
C PRO A 133 -3.81 2.95 -24.35
N GLN A 134 -4.57 3.69 -25.19
CA GLN A 134 -4.12 4.06 -26.54
C GLN A 134 -3.16 5.26 -26.51
N ALA A 135 -3.47 6.29 -25.71
CA ALA A 135 -2.59 7.44 -25.51
C ALA A 135 -1.26 7.02 -24.84
N ASN A 136 -1.32 6.13 -23.85
CA ASN A 136 -0.14 5.58 -23.18
C ASN A 136 0.70 4.74 -24.13
N ALA A 137 0.12 3.90 -24.99
CA ALA A 137 0.87 3.15 -26.00
C ALA A 137 1.57 4.05 -27.04
N VAL A 138 1.03 5.25 -27.31
CA VAL A 138 1.72 6.28 -28.11
C VAL A 138 2.87 6.91 -27.31
N ALA A 139 2.64 7.22 -26.03
CA ALA A 139 3.68 7.74 -25.14
C ALA A 139 4.84 6.74 -24.97
N ASP A 140 4.57 5.45 -24.76
CA ASP A 140 5.58 4.37 -24.65
C ASP A 140 6.45 4.27 -25.92
N ALA A 141 5.85 4.40 -27.10
CA ALA A 141 6.58 4.40 -28.36
C ALA A 141 7.45 5.66 -28.53
N ILE A 142 6.96 6.83 -28.12
CA ILE A 142 7.74 8.09 -28.14
C ILE A 142 8.89 8.00 -27.12
N LYS A 143 8.66 7.40 -25.95
CA LYS A 143 9.66 7.19 -24.90
C LYS A 143 10.86 6.39 -25.40
N GLN A 144 10.62 5.30 -26.13
CA GLN A 144 11.68 4.50 -26.75
C GLN A 144 12.53 5.29 -27.77
N VAL A 145 11.92 6.27 -28.47
CA VAL A 145 12.65 7.20 -29.36
C VAL A 145 13.49 8.20 -28.56
N ILE A 146 13.00 8.68 -27.41
CA ILE A 146 13.79 9.53 -26.50
C ILE A 146 15.00 8.76 -25.95
N GLU A 147 14.80 7.55 -25.43
CA GLU A 147 15.84 6.70 -24.84
C GLU A 147 16.99 6.43 -25.83
N GLY A 148 16.66 6.00 -27.06
CA GLY A 148 17.66 5.78 -28.11
C GLY A 148 18.40 7.06 -28.56
N GLU A 149 17.84 8.24 -28.30
CA GLU A 149 18.50 9.53 -28.54
C GLU A 149 19.31 10.01 -27.34
N LEU A 150 18.96 9.63 -26.11
CA LEU A 150 19.78 9.88 -24.91
C LEU A 150 21.05 9.03 -24.92
N ASP A 151 20.93 7.74 -25.28
CA ASP A 151 22.08 6.84 -25.52
C ASP A 151 23.08 7.40 -26.54
N ALA A 152 22.58 8.11 -27.55
CA ALA A 152 23.38 8.74 -28.59
C ALA A 152 23.91 10.13 -28.21
N ASN A 153 23.29 10.81 -27.23
CA ASN A 153 23.57 12.21 -26.87
C ASN A 153 23.54 12.43 -25.34
N PRO A 154 24.51 11.91 -24.57
CA PRO A 154 24.52 12.00 -23.09
C PRO A 154 24.78 13.41 -22.53
N GLU A 155 24.79 14.47 -23.35
CA GLU A 155 24.83 15.87 -22.89
C GLU A 155 23.43 16.55 -22.92
N VAL A 156 22.37 15.82 -23.26
CA VAL A 156 20.98 16.28 -23.23
C VAL A 156 20.56 16.63 -21.79
N ARG A 157 19.82 17.73 -21.66
CA ARG A 157 19.33 18.31 -20.39
C ARG A 157 17.87 18.75 -20.46
N TYR A 158 17.34 18.92 -21.66
CA TYR A 158 16.00 19.46 -21.91
C TYR A 158 15.23 18.60 -22.90
N VAL A 159 13.95 18.41 -22.65
CA VAL A 159 13.00 17.83 -23.61
C VAL A 159 11.88 18.86 -23.82
N VAL A 160 11.62 19.20 -25.08
CA VAL A 160 10.53 20.11 -25.45
C VAL A 160 9.50 19.36 -26.28
N ILE A 161 8.26 19.38 -25.81
CA ILE A 161 7.12 18.70 -26.43
C ILE A 161 6.34 19.73 -27.25
N VAL A 162 6.20 19.52 -28.55
CA VAL A 162 5.65 20.53 -29.46
C VAL A 162 4.24 20.17 -29.92
N GLY A 163 3.26 20.79 -29.25
CA GLY A 163 1.83 20.63 -29.48
C GLY A 163 1.08 20.20 -28.22
N ASP A 164 -0.25 20.31 -28.28
CA ASP A 164 -1.18 19.82 -27.25
C ASP A 164 -1.24 18.28 -27.21
N ASP A 165 -2.05 17.74 -26.29
CA ASP A 165 -2.25 16.28 -26.11
C ASP A 165 -2.63 15.57 -27.42
N ARG A 166 -3.46 16.18 -28.27
CA ARG A 166 -3.85 15.61 -29.58
C ARG A 166 -2.65 15.44 -30.49
N VAL A 167 -1.60 16.25 -30.33
CA VAL A 167 -0.36 16.20 -31.13
C VAL A 167 0.62 15.20 -30.54
N LEU A 168 0.95 15.34 -29.25
CA LEU A 168 1.84 14.48 -28.47
C LEU A 168 1.17 14.25 -27.09
N PRO A 169 0.68 13.04 -26.78
CA PRO A 169 -0.13 12.83 -25.58
C PRO A 169 0.67 13.03 -24.29
N PHE A 170 0.00 13.49 -23.25
CA PHE A 170 0.47 13.29 -21.87
C PHE A 170 0.40 11.80 -21.51
N ARG A 171 1.33 11.34 -20.67
CA ARG A 171 1.17 10.06 -19.97
C ARG A 171 -0.02 10.19 -19.03
N ARG A 172 -0.95 9.22 -19.07
CA ARG A 172 -2.11 9.12 -18.19
C ARG A 172 -1.81 8.09 -17.11
N THR A 173 -1.61 8.54 -15.88
CA THR A 173 -1.38 7.69 -14.69
C THR A 173 -2.67 7.51 -13.90
N ASN A 174 -2.68 6.54 -12.98
CA ASN A 174 -3.78 6.38 -12.04
C ASN A 174 -3.68 7.46 -10.96
N ASP A 175 -4.78 8.12 -10.65
CA ASP A 175 -4.86 8.96 -9.46
C ASP A 175 -5.12 8.07 -8.23
N LEU A 176 -4.23 8.18 -7.22
CA LEU A 176 -4.27 7.37 -6.00
C LEU A 176 -4.79 8.16 -4.78
N THR A 177 -5.33 9.37 -4.99
CA THR A 177 -5.92 10.19 -3.94
C THR A 177 -7.35 9.75 -3.61
N ARG A 178 -7.89 10.21 -2.46
CA ARG A 178 -9.26 9.89 -2.02
C ARG A 178 -10.36 10.49 -2.94
N VAL A 179 -10.03 11.50 -3.74
CA VAL A 179 -10.95 12.15 -4.69
C VAL A 179 -10.25 12.18 -6.06
N PRO A 180 -10.20 11.04 -6.76
CA PRO A 180 -9.36 10.90 -7.94
C PRO A 180 -9.95 11.64 -9.15
N ASP A 181 -9.08 12.29 -9.92
CA ASP A 181 -9.32 12.56 -11.33
C ASP A 181 -9.33 11.21 -12.11
N PRO A 182 -10.01 11.11 -13.28
CA PRO A 182 -10.06 9.87 -14.04
C PRO A 182 -8.67 9.33 -14.40
N HIS A 183 -7.74 10.24 -14.72
CA HIS A 183 -6.30 10.01 -14.85
C HIS A 183 -5.56 11.28 -14.44
N THR A 184 -4.39 11.15 -13.81
CA THR A 184 -3.43 12.26 -13.74
C THR A 184 -2.68 12.36 -15.06
N LEU A 185 -2.48 13.57 -15.57
CA LEU A 185 -1.73 13.83 -16.80
C LEU A 185 -0.30 14.26 -16.43
N THR A 186 0.72 13.70 -17.09
CA THR A 186 2.10 14.09 -16.83
C THR A 186 2.98 14.03 -18.09
N ASP A 187 3.90 14.99 -18.17
CA ASP A 187 5.03 14.98 -19.12
C ASP A 187 6.34 14.48 -18.46
N ASP A 188 6.38 14.26 -17.14
CA ASP A 188 7.59 13.78 -16.44
C ASP A 188 8.00 12.38 -16.91
N PHE A 189 7.03 11.59 -17.38
CA PHE A 189 7.25 10.32 -18.08
C PHE A 189 8.26 10.42 -19.24
N TYR A 190 8.35 11.57 -19.91
CA TYR A 190 9.29 11.78 -21.01
C TYR A 190 10.68 12.24 -20.55
N THR A 191 10.83 12.72 -19.31
CA THR A 191 12.04 13.37 -18.80
C THR A 191 12.73 12.65 -17.64
N ASP A 192 12.02 11.81 -16.88
CA ASP A 192 12.60 10.81 -15.99
C ASP A 192 13.32 9.74 -16.82
N ARG A 193 14.56 9.35 -16.48
CA ARG A 193 15.29 8.28 -17.18
C ARG A 193 15.41 6.98 -16.37
N VAL A 194 15.09 7.00 -15.08
CA VAL A 194 15.14 5.85 -14.16
C VAL A 194 13.93 5.91 -13.20
N PRO A 195 12.72 5.52 -13.67
CA PRO A 195 11.51 5.64 -12.87
C PRO A 195 11.62 4.94 -11.51
N THR A 196 11.22 5.65 -10.46
CA THR A 196 11.33 5.17 -9.09
C THR A 196 10.17 4.23 -8.79
N SER A 197 10.45 2.96 -8.46
CA SER A 197 9.39 2.01 -8.14
C SER A 197 8.73 2.37 -6.81
N ASN A 198 7.45 2.73 -6.86
CA ASN A 198 6.62 3.12 -5.72
C ASN A 198 5.41 2.19 -5.64
N ARG A 199 5.16 1.56 -4.48
CA ARG A 199 3.92 0.81 -4.15
C ARG A 199 3.47 -0.29 -5.15
N GLY A 200 4.29 -0.67 -6.13
CA GLY A 200 3.99 -1.67 -7.16
C GLY A 200 3.91 -1.11 -8.60
N HIS A 201 4.14 0.17 -8.80
CA HIS A 201 4.19 0.86 -10.10
C HIS A 201 5.36 1.85 -10.17
N ASP A 202 5.42 2.65 -11.24
CA ASP A 202 6.50 3.61 -11.51
C ASP A 202 6.05 5.04 -11.15
N LEU A 203 6.77 5.67 -10.21
CA LEU A 203 6.69 7.10 -9.89
C LEU A 203 7.71 7.87 -10.76
N TYR A 204 7.23 8.88 -11.48
CA TYR A 204 8.07 9.65 -12.41
C TYR A 204 8.68 10.89 -11.74
N ILE A 205 10.01 10.91 -11.58
CA ILE A 205 10.78 12.02 -11.02
C ILE A 205 11.77 12.49 -12.10
N PRO A 206 11.63 13.70 -12.66
CA PRO A 206 12.34 14.07 -13.88
C PRO A 206 13.86 14.23 -13.68
N ASP A 207 14.65 13.58 -14.54
CA ASP A 207 16.09 13.77 -14.70
C ASP A 207 16.44 14.92 -15.66
N LEU A 208 15.47 15.31 -16.49
CA LEU A 208 15.61 16.29 -17.56
C LEU A 208 14.58 17.42 -17.39
N ALA A 209 14.96 18.64 -17.75
CA ALA A 209 14.09 19.81 -17.67
C ALA A 209 13.08 19.83 -18.84
N GLY A 210 11.84 19.42 -18.55
CA GLY A 210 10.74 19.34 -19.52
C GLY A 210 9.99 20.65 -19.74
N GLY A 211 9.38 20.81 -20.91
CA GLY A 211 8.39 21.86 -21.18
C GLY A 211 7.62 21.68 -22.48
N ARG A 212 6.39 22.19 -22.54
CA ARG A 212 5.45 21.97 -23.66
C ARG A 212 5.04 23.27 -24.36
N LEU A 213 5.08 23.28 -25.70
CA LEU A 213 4.65 24.41 -26.54
C LEU A 213 3.21 24.21 -27.03
N LEU A 214 2.35 25.21 -26.82
CA LEU A 214 0.90 25.12 -27.00
C LEU A 214 0.30 26.30 -27.79
N GLU A 215 -0.90 26.20 -28.36
CA GLU A 215 -1.55 24.97 -28.90
C GLU A 215 -1.40 24.97 -30.42
N THR A 216 -1.81 26.07 -31.05
CA THR A 216 -1.82 26.21 -32.50
C THR A 216 -0.42 26.47 -33.07
N PRO A 217 -0.19 26.15 -34.35
CA PRO A 217 1.06 26.50 -35.05
C PRO A 217 1.48 27.96 -34.92
N ALA A 218 0.52 28.90 -34.81
CA ALA A 218 0.82 30.33 -34.66
C ALA A 218 1.37 30.68 -33.28
N GLN A 219 0.75 30.14 -32.21
CA GLN A 219 1.19 30.34 -30.82
C GLN A 219 2.54 29.65 -30.57
N ILE A 220 2.74 28.43 -31.08
CA ILE A 220 4.02 27.70 -31.01
C ILE A 220 5.13 28.51 -31.68
N ILE A 221 4.89 29.08 -32.87
CA ILE A 221 5.85 29.95 -33.56
C ILE A 221 6.12 31.23 -32.76
N ALA A 222 5.10 31.83 -32.13
CA ALA A 222 5.26 33.04 -31.33
C ALA A 222 6.13 32.82 -30.08
N GLN A 223 5.96 31.70 -29.36
CA GLN A 223 6.80 31.33 -28.22
C GLN A 223 8.27 31.14 -28.63
N ILE A 224 8.50 30.47 -29.77
CA ILE A 224 9.83 30.27 -30.34
C ILE A 224 10.47 31.60 -30.76
N ASP A 225 9.75 32.46 -31.48
CA ASP A 225 10.27 33.77 -31.92
C ASP A 225 10.47 34.73 -30.73
N THR A 226 9.70 34.59 -29.65
CA THR A 226 9.88 35.33 -28.39
C THR A 226 11.20 34.96 -27.71
N PHE A 227 11.51 33.66 -27.62
CA PHE A 227 12.79 33.16 -27.09
C PHE A 227 13.97 33.53 -28.00
N LEU A 228 13.84 33.36 -29.32
CA LEU A 228 14.89 33.70 -30.29
C LEU A 228 15.15 35.22 -30.36
N ALA A 229 14.22 36.06 -29.93
CA ALA A 229 14.43 37.49 -29.77
C ALA A 229 15.21 37.84 -28.50
N ASN A 230 15.03 37.09 -27.40
CA ASN A 230 15.82 37.18 -26.17
C ASN A 230 15.60 35.94 -25.28
N ASP A 231 16.64 35.13 -25.09
CA ASP A 231 16.64 33.93 -24.23
C ASP A 231 16.71 34.25 -22.73
N GLY A 232 16.90 35.52 -22.36
CA GLY A 232 17.00 35.97 -20.97
C GLY A 232 15.68 36.48 -20.35
N ILE A 233 15.38 35.97 -19.15
CA ILE A 233 14.37 36.50 -18.21
C ILE A 233 15.10 37.24 -17.09
N ALA A 234 14.76 38.50 -16.84
CA ALA A 234 15.37 39.30 -15.79
C ALA A 234 14.39 39.50 -14.63
N LEU A 235 14.50 38.66 -13.59
CA LEU A 235 13.58 38.58 -12.45
C LEU A 235 13.76 39.79 -11.50
N ASN A 236 13.22 40.95 -11.86
CA ASN A 236 13.35 42.20 -11.09
C ASN A 236 12.09 42.57 -10.31
N THR A 237 10.92 42.17 -10.83
CA THR A 237 9.59 42.51 -10.28
C THR A 237 8.77 41.24 -10.08
N GLY A 238 8.19 41.13 -8.89
CA GLY A 238 7.27 40.05 -8.51
C GLY A 238 5.85 40.58 -8.29
N VAL A 239 4.84 39.73 -8.44
CA VAL A 239 3.53 39.90 -7.80
C VAL A 239 3.07 38.57 -7.24
N VAL A 240 2.44 38.61 -6.07
CA VAL A 240 1.85 37.44 -5.41
C VAL A 240 0.43 37.75 -4.99
N ALA A 241 -0.50 36.87 -5.39
CA ALA A 241 -1.89 36.85 -4.92
C ALA A 241 -2.10 35.60 -4.03
N GLY A 242 -2.95 35.74 -3.00
CA GLY A 242 -3.24 34.70 -2.02
C GLY A 242 -4.51 34.99 -1.22
N TYR A 243 -5.29 33.95 -0.94
CA TYR A 243 -6.45 33.99 -0.05
C TYR A 243 -6.81 32.56 0.40
N ASP A 244 -7.79 32.42 1.28
CA ASP A 244 -8.23 31.11 1.80
C ASP A 244 -7.08 30.36 2.53
N PHE A 245 -7.05 29.03 2.47
CA PHE A 245 -5.96 28.23 3.04
C PHE A 245 -4.61 28.55 2.37
N VAL A 246 -4.53 28.58 1.03
CA VAL A 246 -3.32 28.85 0.21
C VAL A 246 -2.67 30.26 0.35
N LYS A 247 -3.01 30.96 1.43
CA LYS A 247 -2.56 32.32 1.77
C LYS A 247 -1.19 32.31 2.44
N ASP A 248 -0.83 31.25 3.17
CA ASP A 248 0.49 31.12 3.80
C ASP A 248 1.56 30.66 2.79
N GLY A 249 1.25 29.78 1.85
CA GLY A 249 2.10 29.54 0.66
C GLY A 249 2.36 30.83 -0.13
N ALA A 250 1.31 31.63 -0.38
CA ALA A 250 1.46 32.97 -0.95
C ALA A 250 2.39 33.88 -0.11
N GLN A 251 2.27 33.83 1.22
CA GLN A 251 3.12 34.60 2.12
C GLN A 251 4.57 34.09 2.14
N ALA A 252 4.81 32.79 1.91
CA ALA A 252 6.13 32.20 1.75
C ALA A 252 6.79 32.64 0.43
N HIS A 253 6.12 32.52 -0.73
CA HIS A 253 6.63 33.04 -2.02
C HIS A 253 6.95 34.54 -1.92
N CYS A 254 6.05 35.32 -1.31
CA CYS A 254 6.25 36.74 -1.06
C CYS A 254 7.50 37.03 -0.20
N THR A 255 7.88 36.10 0.69
CA THR A 255 9.06 36.20 1.55
C THR A 255 10.33 35.82 0.79
N ALA A 256 10.33 34.70 0.06
CA ALA A 256 11.43 34.26 -0.79
C ALA A 256 11.83 35.33 -1.84
N MET A 257 10.86 35.88 -2.58
CA MET A 257 11.11 36.96 -3.53
C MET A 257 11.73 38.20 -2.87
N LYS A 258 11.33 38.54 -1.64
CA LYS A 258 11.88 39.70 -0.92
C LYS A 258 13.26 39.43 -0.32
N ALA A 259 13.56 38.18 0.06
CA ALA A 259 14.89 37.76 0.51
C ALA A 259 15.92 37.91 -0.62
N ASP A 260 15.54 37.55 -1.85
CA ASP A 260 16.37 37.74 -3.06
C ASP A 260 16.39 39.19 -3.59
N ASN A 261 15.75 40.13 -2.87
CA ASN A 261 15.67 41.57 -3.20
C ASN A 261 14.83 41.91 -4.46
N LEU A 262 13.92 41.04 -4.91
CA LEU A 262 12.96 41.42 -5.96
C LEU A 262 12.02 42.52 -5.45
N THR A 263 11.56 43.36 -6.38
CA THR A 263 10.45 44.29 -6.12
C THR A 263 9.13 43.51 -6.19
N ALA A 264 8.85 42.73 -5.14
CA ALA A 264 7.67 41.89 -5.02
C ALA A 264 6.50 42.65 -4.36
N ASP A 265 5.37 42.71 -5.07
CA ASP A 265 4.11 43.25 -4.56
C ASP A 265 3.22 42.12 -4.07
N CYS A 266 2.82 42.20 -2.80
CA CYS A 266 2.02 41.18 -2.13
C CYS A 266 0.73 41.79 -1.53
N SER A 267 0.22 42.85 -2.14
CA SER A 267 -0.95 43.57 -1.63
C SER A 267 -2.27 42.81 -1.77
N LEU A 268 -2.28 41.66 -2.48
CA LEU A 268 -3.43 40.75 -2.63
C LEU A 268 -3.26 39.45 -1.82
N ILE A 269 -2.63 39.49 -0.64
CA ILE A 269 -2.57 38.35 0.31
C ILE A 269 -3.53 38.63 1.48
N HIS A 270 -4.85 38.48 1.25
CA HIS A 270 -5.93 38.66 2.25
C HIS A 270 -7.32 38.28 1.70
N GLU A 271 -8.31 38.08 2.57
CA GLU A 271 -9.66 37.60 2.21
C GLU A 271 -10.62 38.64 1.57
N SER A 272 -10.14 39.81 1.13
CA SER A 272 -11.04 40.94 0.84
C SER A 272 -10.74 41.73 -0.43
N TRP A 273 -9.95 41.17 -1.34
CA TRP A 273 -9.85 41.65 -2.73
C TRP A 273 -10.88 40.93 -3.62
N GLY A 274 -11.01 41.39 -4.85
CA GLY A 274 -11.81 40.72 -5.87
C GLY A 274 -11.21 40.84 -7.26
N ALA A 275 -11.95 40.31 -8.23
CA ALA A 275 -11.49 40.20 -9.60
C ALA A 275 -11.22 41.54 -10.32
N GLY A 276 -11.65 42.68 -9.76
CA GLY A 276 -11.25 44.01 -10.23
C GLY A 276 -9.83 44.40 -9.79
N ASP A 277 -9.45 44.04 -8.56
CA ASP A 277 -8.13 44.34 -8.00
C ASP A 277 -7.06 43.46 -8.64
N PHE A 278 -7.37 42.18 -8.90
CA PHE A 278 -6.51 41.26 -9.66
C PHE A 278 -6.22 41.79 -11.08
N ARG A 279 -7.27 42.19 -11.82
CA ARG A 279 -7.12 42.84 -13.13
C ARG A 279 -6.29 44.12 -13.06
N SER A 280 -6.37 44.87 -11.96
CA SER A 280 -5.60 46.10 -11.77
C SER A 280 -4.13 45.87 -11.41
N LEU A 281 -3.79 44.81 -10.67
CA LEU A 281 -2.44 44.60 -10.12
C LEU A 281 -1.62 43.53 -10.84
N VAL A 282 -2.24 42.38 -11.11
CA VAL A 282 -1.60 41.23 -11.77
C VAL A 282 -1.63 41.44 -13.28
N LEU A 283 -2.80 41.79 -13.83
CA LEU A 283 -2.96 41.97 -15.28
C LEU A 283 -2.70 43.42 -15.75
N GLY A 284 -2.73 44.39 -14.84
CA GLY A 284 -2.59 45.82 -15.16
C GLY A 284 -1.15 46.31 -15.29
N THR A 285 -0.14 45.49 -15.01
CA THR A 285 1.28 45.87 -15.06
C THR A 285 2.16 44.63 -15.22
N SER A 286 3.02 44.62 -16.24
CA SER A 286 3.97 43.53 -16.49
C SER A 286 4.89 43.27 -15.29
N ARG A 287 5.06 42.00 -14.93
CA ARG A 287 5.95 41.50 -13.87
C ARG A 287 6.79 40.36 -14.44
N SER A 288 8.04 40.26 -14.01
CA SER A 288 8.91 39.15 -14.43
C SER A 288 8.60 37.81 -13.75
N LEU A 289 7.97 37.86 -12.56
CA LEU A 289 7.60 36.68 -11.77
C LEU A 289 6.19 36.88 -11.18
N VAL A 290 5.32 35.88 -11.32
CA VAL A 290 3.90 35.95 -10.95
C VAL A 290 3.48 34.65 -10.27
N SER A 291 3.10 34.74 -8.99
CA SER A 291 2.58 33.63 -8.20
C SER A 291 1.09 33.83 -7.93
N ILE A 292 0.26 32.87 -8.37
CA ILE A 292 -1.20 32.90 -8.24
C ILE A 292 -1.64 31.75 -7.33
N ASN A 293 -1.83 32.06 -6.05
CA ASN A 293 -2.28 31.10 -5.05
C ASN A 293 -3.78 31.33 -4.87
N ALA A 294 -4.57 30.56 -5.63
CA ALA A 294 -6.00 30.73 -5.77
C ALA A 294 -6.64 29.42 -6.20
N HIS A 295 -7.92 29.25 -5.85
CA HIS A 295 -8.77 28.26 -6.50
C HIS A 295 -8.82 28.50 -8.01
N ALA A 296 -8.83 27.44 -8.81
CA ALA A 296 -8.87 27.55 -10.26
C ALA A 296 -9.79 26.48 -10.87
N ASN A 297 -9.95 26.61 -12.19
CA ASN A 297 -10.40 25.60 -13.13
C ASN A 297 -9.73 25.92 -14.48
N PRO A 298 -9.89 25.12 -15.55
CA PRO A 298 -9.16 25.35 -16.81
C PRO A 298 -9.42 26.72 -17.44
N PHE A 299 -10.56 27.35 -17.13
CA PHE A 299 -11.01 28.60 -17.75
C PHE A 299 -10.73 29.85 -16.90
N GLY A 300 -10.09 29.74 -15.73
CA GLY A 300 -9.74 30.90 -14.92
C GLY A 300 -9.57 30.69 -13.41
N PHE A 301 -9.23 31.78 -12.73
CA PHE A 301 -8.95 31.84 -11.30
C PHE A 301 -10.11 32.44 -10.49
N GLY A 302 -10.39 31.80 -9.36
CA GLY A 302 -11.18 32.35 -8.28
C GLY A 302 -10.48 33.52 -7.59
N THR A 303 -11.28 34.37 -6.97
CA THR A 303 -10.85 35.49 -6.11
C THR A 303 -11.81 35.54 -4.92
N PRO A 304 -11.47 36.16 -3.78
CA PRO A 304 -12.35 36.19 -2.61
C PRO A 304 -13.74 36.76 -2.90
N ASN A 305 -13.86 37.63 -3.92
CA ASN A 305 -15.11 38.28 -4.32
C ASN A 305 -15.30 38.31 -5.86
N GLY A 306 -15.13 37.17 -6.55
CA GLY A 306 -15.40 37.04 -7.99
C GLY A 306 -14.47 36.09 -8.74
N PHE A 307 -14.44 36.19 -10.07
CA PHE A 307 -13.67 35.32 -10.97
C PHE A 307 -12.91 36.12 -12.05
N VAL A 308 -11.75 35.62 -12.47
CA VAL A 308 -10.92 36.14 -13.57
C VAL A 308 -10.74 35.01 -14.58
N SER A 309 -11.23 35.20 -15.80
CA SER A 309 -11.21 34.19 -16.86
C SER A 309 -9.89 34.17 -17.63
N ALA A 310 -9.58 33.07 -18.31
CA ALA A 310 -8.47 33.00 -19.28
C ALA A 310 -8.55 34.12 -20.34
N GLY A 311 -9.76 34.48 -20.77
CA GLY A 311 -9.99 35.62 -21.67
C GLY A 311 -9.57 36.99 -21.11
N ASP A 312 -9.50 37.16 -19.79
CA ASP A 312 -8.98 38.39 -19.17
C ASP A 312 -7.44 38.49 -19.26
N PHE A 313 -6.73 37.37 -19.41
CA PHE A 313 -5.28 37.36 -19.66
C PHE A 313 -5.00 37.78 -21.11
N ARG A 314 -5.67 37.17 -22.10
CA ARG A 314 -5.59 37.59 -23.52
C ARG A 314 -6.01 39.04 -23.75
N ASP A 315 -7.04 39.52 -23.05
CA ASP A 315 -7.54 40.89 -23.19
C ASP A 315 -6.73 41.90 -22.32
N SER A 316 -5.55 41.49 -21.85
CA SER A 316 -4.58 42.31 -21.09
C SER A 316 -4.05 43.51 -21.90
N ALA A 317 -3.53 44.50 -21.17
CA ALA A 317 -2.75 45.61 -21.72
C ALA A 317 -1.29 45.61 -21.23
N ALA A 318 -0.90 44.62 -20.44
CA ALA A 318 0.46 44.37 -19.99
C ALA A 318 1.09 43.25 -20.82
N ASP A 319 2.33 43.47 -21.27
CA ASP A 319 3.15 42.51 -22.00
C ASP A 319 3.75 41.47 -21.02
N PHE A 320 3.35 40.20 -21.15
CA PHE A 320 3.88 39.09 -20.35
C PHE A 320 4.93 38.24 -21.08
N ALA A 321 5.39 38.66 -22.27
CA ALA A 321 6.34 37.88 -23.05
C ALA A 321 7.67 37.71 -22.28
N ARG A 322 8.00 36.45 -21.95
CA ARG A 322 9.14 36.05 -21.09
C ARG A 322 8.97 36.42 -19.60
N ALA A 323 7.75 36.51 -19.10
CA ALA A 323 7.45 36.41 -17.67
C ALA A 323 7.38 34.93 -17.23
N VAL A 324 7.49 34.66 -15.93
CA VAL A 324 7.24 33.35 -15.32
C VAL A 324 5.99 33.43 -14.45
N PHE A 325 4.95 32.69 -14.82
CA PHE A 325 3.71 32.50 -14.06
C PHE A 325 3.71 31.10 -13.44
N TYR A 326 3.24 30.98 -12.20
CA TYR A 326 3.05 29.69 -11.55
C TYR A 326 1.90 29.72 -10.54
N THR A 327 1.27 28.56 -10.31
CA THR A 327 0.05 28.43 -9.52
C THR A 327 -0.12 27.05 -8.92
N VAL A 328 -0.83 26.98 -7.80
CA VAL A 328 -1.26 25.75 -7.10
C VAL A 328 -2.72 25.37 -7.39
N GLY A 329 -3.40 26.11 -8.28
CA GLY A 329 -4.84 25.98 -8.51
C GLY A 329 -5.22 24.75 -9.34
N CYS A 330 -6.27 24.04 -8.91
CA CYS A 330 -6.80 22.85 -9.58
C CYS A 330 -7.11 23.05 -11.07
N HIS A 331 -6.72 22.08 -11.89
CA HIS A 331 -6.99 21.98 -13.34
C HIS A 331 -6.54 23.21 -14.14
N SER A 332 -5.72 24.08 -13.56
CA SER A 332 -5.25 25.31 -14.20
C SER A 332 -4.20 25.04 -15.29
N GLY A 333 -3.65 23.82 -15.32
CA GLY A 333 -2.84 23.30 -16.41
C GLY A 333 -3.58 22.40 -17.40
N GLU A 334 -4.90 22.20 -17.31
CA GLU A 334 -5.63 21.28 -18.20
C GLU A 334 -5.81 21.88 -19.61
N ASN A 335 -5.48 21.10 -20.65
CA ASN A 335 -5.66 21.45 -22.06
C ASN A 335 -7.09 21.12 -22.53
N VAL A 336 -7.98 22.12 -22.64
CA VAL A 336 -9.41 21.92 -22.95
C VAL A 336 -9.72 22.23 -24.41
N ILE A 337 -9.61 21.19 -25.23
CA ILE A 337 -9.81 21.18 -26.68
C ILE A 337 -11.03 22.03 -27.13
N GLY A 338 -10.75 23.19 -27.74
CA GLY A 338 -11.76 24.02 -28.42
C GLY A 338 -12.43 25.09 -27.56
N SER A 339 -11.98 25.31 -26.32
CA SER A 339 -12.32 26.46 -25.49
C SER A 339 -11.04 27.13 -24.98
N LEU A 340 -11.01 28.46 -24.85
CA LEU A 340 -9.83 29.16 -24.33
C LEU A 340 -9.60 28.80 -22.86
N ASP A 341 -8.53 28.04 -22.61
CA ASP A 341 -8.05 27.66 -21.29
C ASP A 341 -6.86 28.54 -20.82
N LEU A 342 -6.40 28.31 -19.59
CA LEU A 342 -5.28 29.02 -18.98
C LEU A 342 -3.93 28.73 -19.64
N PRO A 343 -3.57 27.48 -20.02
CA PRO A 343 -2.38 27.21 -20.82
C PRO A 343 -2.34 27.95 -22.17
N GLU A 344 -3.42 27.93 -22.94
CA GLU A 344 -3.54 28.66 -24.21
C GLU A 344 -3.42 30.17 -23.98
N ALA A 345 -4.13 30.74 -23.01
CA ALA A 345 -4.09 32.18 -22.76
C ALA A 345 -2.71 32.68 -22.27
N ILE A 346 -2.10 31.99 -21.31
CA ILE A 346 -0.89 32.48 -20.61
C ILE A 346 0.40 32.11 -21.36
N ALA A 347 0.54 30.85 -21.80
CA ALA A 347 1.73 30.41 -22.54
C ALA A 347 1.57 30.60 -24.07
N GLY A 348 0.39 30.29 -24.60
CA GLY A 348 0.11 30.34 -26.03
C GLY A 348 -0.02 31.76 -26.61
N GLU A 349 -0.97 32.55 -26.09
CA GLU A 349 -1.26 33.91 -26.60
C GLU A 349 -0.31 34.96 -26.00
N GLU A 350 -0.07 34.93 -24.69
CA GLU A 350 0.76 35.93 -23.97
C GLU A 350 2.27 35.61 -23.92
N ASN A 351 2.70 34.44 -24.40
CA ASN A 351 4.11 34.05 -24.53
C ASN A 351 4.92 34.09 -23.21
N ALA A 352 4.26 33.84 -22.08
CA ALA A 352 4.91 33.60 -20.79
C ALA A 352 5.40 32.15 -20.67
N THR A 353 6.24 31.88 -19.68
CA THR A 353 6.41 30.52 -19.13
C THR A 353 5.35 30.34 -18.05
N TYR A 354 4.64 29.21 -18.06
CA TYR A 354 3.53 28.95 -17.13
C TYR A 354 3.68 27.56 -16.49
N ILE A 355 3.59 27.46 -15.17
CA ILE A 355 3.64 26.19 -14.44
C ILE A 355 2.34 26.00 -13.67
N ALA A 356 1.67 24.88 -13.89
CA ALA A 356 0.32 24.65 -13.38
C ALA A 356 -0.02 23.16 -13.28
N ASN A 357 -0.95 22.83 -12.39
CA ASN A 357 -1.41 21.47 -12.15
C ASN A 357 -2.50 21.07 -13.15
N THR A 358 -2.36 19.90 -13.78
CA THR A 358 -3.36 19.37 -14.73
C THR A 358 -4.61 18.81 -14.05
N GLY A 359 -4.54 18.41 -12.78
CA GLY A 359 -5.66 17.88 -11.99
C GLY A 359 -5.91 18.68 -10.70
N TYR A 360 -6.55 18.05 -9.71
CA TYR A 360 -6.75 18.66 -8.37
C TYR A 360 -5.43 18.96 -7.65
N GLY A 361 -5.03 20.24 -7.65
CA GLY A 361 -3.96 20.77 -6.80
C GLY A 361 -4.37 20.79 -5.32
N TRP A 362 -3.53 20.20 -4.48
CA TRP A 362 -3.76 20.02 -3.05
C TRP A 362 -2.90 20.95 -2.19
N GLY A 363 -3.46 21.38 -1.05
CA GLY A 363 -2.87 22.26 -0.04
C GLY A 363 -3.68 22.22 1.27
N GLY A 364 -3.32 23.03 2.27
CA GLY A 364 -3.95 22.93 3.60
C GLY A 364 -3.47 23.93 4.65
N TRP A 365 -3.17 23.46 5.87
CA TRP A 365 -2.67 24.31 6.95
C TRP A 365 -1.14 24.29 7.00
N GLY A 366 -0.50 25.43 6.71
CA GLY A 366 0.94 25.47 6.47
C GLY A 366 1.29 25.19 5.01
N VAL A 367 2.53 25.48 4.64
CA VAL A 367 3.02 25.34 3.26
C VAL A 367 3.34 23.88 3.00
N ILE A 368 2.45 23.19 2.29
CA ILE A 368 2.47 21.74 2.05
C ILE A 368 2.16 21.41 0.59
N LEU A 369 2.39 20.17 0.15
CA LEU A 369 1.88 19.64 -1.12
C LEU A 369 2.21 20.58 -2.32
N SER A 370 1.21 21.09 -3.05
CA SER A 370 1.45 22.01 -4.18
C SER A 370 2.17 23.29 -3.76
N GLU A 371 1.89 23.79 -2.56
CA GLU A 371 2.43 25.05 -2.04
C GLU A 371 3.92 24.89 -1.69
N GLU A 372 4.31 23.74 -1.15
CA GLU A 372 5.72 23.41 -0.91
C GLU A 372 6.47 23.17 -2.23
N LEU A 373 5.91 22.39 -3.17
CA LEU A 373 6.52 22.15 -4.47
C LEU A 373 6.75 23.46 -5.24
N MET A 374 5.75 24.36 -5.24
CA MET A 374 5.90 25.69 -5.83
C MET A 374 6.83 26.62 -5.04
N LEU A 375 7.00 26.43 -3.72
CA LEU A 375 7.96 27.20 -2.93
C LEU A 375 9.39 26.77 -3.27
N ARG A 376 9.66 25.46 -3.31
CA ARG A 376 10.93 24.89 -3.77
C ARG A 376 11.26 25.36 -5.20
N PHE A 377 10.29 25.37 -6.10
CA PHE A 377 10.44 25.97 -7.43
C PHE A 377 10.84 27.45 -7.36
N THR A 378 10.18 28.24 -6.51
CA THR A 378 10.51 29.65 -6.28
C THR A 378 11.96 29.81 -5.81
N GLU A 379 12.42 28.95 -4.92
CA GLU A 379 13.76 29.01 -4.33
C GLU A 379 14.85 28.54 -5.29
N HIS A 380 14.67 27.44 -6.04
CA HIS A 380 15.61 27.03 -7.09
C HIS A 380 15.65 28.01 -8.28
N LEU A 381 14.57 28.74 -8.55
CA LEU A 381 14.56 29.81 -9.55
C LEU A 381 15.28 31.08 -9.04
N LEU A 382 15.26 31.33 -7.73
CA LEU A 382 15.87 32.49 -7.06
C LEU A 382 17.21 32.17 -6.37
N ALA A 383 17.80 30.99 -6.56
CA ALA A 383 19.03 30.55 -5.89
C ALA A 383 20.29 31.40 -6.21
N GLY A 384 20.13 32.44 -7.04
CA GLY A 384 21.09 33.50 -7.34
C GLY A 384 22.07 33.17 -8.46
N GLY A 385 22.14 34.05 -9.46
CA GLY A 385 22.89 33.83 -10.69
C GLY A 385 21.96 33.63 -11.90
N GLU A 386 22.28 32.67 -12.76
CA GLU A 386 21.52 32.32 -13.97
C GLU A 386 20.95 30.90 -13.79
N SER A 387 19.64 30.79 -13.53
CA SER A 387 18.87 29.54 -13.42
C SER A 387 18.00 29.35 -14.68
N THR A 388 17.25 28.25 -14.80
CA THR A 388 16.22 28.09 -15.84
C THR A 388 14.93 27.50 -15.26
N PRO A 389 13.73 27.93 -15.70
CA PRO A 389 12.46 27.47 -15.12
C PRO A 389 12.29 25.94 -15.13
N GLY A 390 12.70 25.26 -16.20
CA GLY A 390 12.61 23.80 -16.25
C GLY A 390 13.57 23.10 -15.28
N GLN A 391 14.79 23.61 -15.10
CA GLN A 391 15.71 23.05 -14.10
C GLN A 391 15.25 23.37 -12.67
N ALA A 392 14.67 24.54 -12.43
CA ALA A 392 14.12 24.90 -11.13
C ALA A 392 12.93 23.99 -10.74
N LEU A 393 12.06 23.64 -11.69
CA LEU A 393 10.94 22.71 -11.44
C LEU A 393 11.43 21.26 -11.29
N MET A 394 12.37 20.83 -12.12
CA MET A 394 13.01 19.52 -12.03
C MET A 394 13.68 19.31 -10.66
N LEU A 395 14.51 20.26 -10.21
CA LEU A 395 15.13 20.23 -8.89
C LEU A 395 14.08 20.29 -7.77
N ALA A 396 13.04 21.12 -7.91
CA ALA A 396 11.97 21.18 -6.91
C ALA A 396 11.26 19.83 -6.72
N LYS A 397 10.95 19.10 -7.80
CA LYS A 397 10.36 17.74 -7.73
C LYS A 397 11.33 16.73 -7.14
N GLN A 398 12.59 16.74 -7.57
CA GLN A 398 13.64 15.87 -7.02
C GLN A 398 13.82 16.07 -5.50
N HIS A 399 13.91 17.32 -5.05
CA HIS A 399 14.01 17.69 -3.64
C HIS A 399 12.73 17.36 -2.86
N TYR A 400 11.55 17.61 -3.41
CA TYR A 400 10.27 17.30 -2.76
C TYR A 400 10.21 15.83 -2.33
N PHE A 401 10.47 14.89 -3.24
CA PHE A 401 10.49 13.45 -2.94
C PHE A 401 11.71 13.01 -2.12
N ALA A 402 12.89 13.63 -2.32
CA ALA A 402 14.06 13.33 -1.51
C ALA A 402 13.90 13.74 -0.03
N GLU A 403 13.05 14.73 0.26
CA GLU A 403 12.88 15.31 1.60
C GLU A 403 11.56 14.92 2.31
N HIS A 404 10.58 14.33 1.60
CA HIS A 404 9.35 13.77 2.19
C HIS A 404 9.60 12.37 2.80
N PRO A 405 9.35 12.13 4.10
CA PRO A 405 9.78 10.91 4.79
C PRO A 405 9.02 9.63 4.39
N ASP A 406 7.73 9.73 4.08
CA ASP A 406 6.85 8.60 3.73
C ASP A 406 5.80 9.07 2.69
N PRO A 407 6.17 9.31 1.42
CA PRO A 407 5.29 9.94 0.42
C PRO A 407 4.09 9.06 0.01
N ASP A 408 2.93 9.67 -0.21
CA ASP A 408 1.67 9.00 -0.53
C ASP A 408 1.05 9.34 -1.91
N GLY A 409 -0.21 8.97 -2.13
CA GLY A 409 -0.92 9.19 -3.40
C GLY A 409 -1.18 10.66 -3.72
N TYR A 410 -1.21 11.54 -2.70
CA TYR A 410 -1.22 12.99 -2.90
C TYR A 410 0.16 13.47 -3.34
N ASP A 411 1.24 13.04 -2.67
CA ASP A 411 2.62 13.40 -3.05
C ASP A 411 2.95 13.00 -4.50
N GLU A 412 2.61 11.76 -4.89
CA GLU A 412 2.77 11.26 -6.25
C GLU A 412 2.01 12.09 -7.28
N LYS A 413 0.74 12.43 -6.99
CA LYS A 413 -0.07 13.29 -7.87
C LYS A 413 0.54 14.68 -8.00
N ILE A 414 0.89 15.31 -6.88
CA ILE A 414 1.45 16.68 -6.84
C ILE A 414 2.75 16.76 -7.63
N GLY A 415 3.64 15.78 -7.48
CA GLY A 415 4.86 15.69 -8.28
C GLY A 415 4.58 15.53 -9.77
N THR A 416 3.64 14.66 -10.16
CA THR A 416 3.42 14.30 -11.57
C THR A 416 2.53 15.28 -12.35
N GLU A 417 1.53 15.91 -11.74
CA GLU A 417 0.56 16.78 -12.44
C GLU A 417 1.10 18.20 -12.73
N SER A 418 2.15 18.61 -12.02
CA SER A 418 2.69 19.97 -12.09
C SER A 418 3.54 20.16 -13.36
N THR A 419 2.92 20.73 -14.40
CA THR A 419 3.44 20.76 -15.78
C THR A 419 3.95 22.15 -16.16
N LEU A 420 5.04 22.21 -16.96
CA LEU A 420 5.62 23.45 -17.49
C LEU A 420 5.21 23.68 -18.95
N TYR A 421 4.57 24.82 -19.21
CA TYR A 421 4.21 25.32 -20.52
C TYR A 421 5.15 26.46 -20.94
N GLY A 422 5.60 26.44 -22.19
CA GLY A 422 6.66 27.28 -22.74
C GLY A 422 8.01 26.56 -22.84
N LEU A 423 9.10 27.32 -22.94
CA LEU A 423 10.45 26.78 -23.13
C LEU A 423 11.21 26.64 -21.80
N PRO A 424 11.64 25.42 -21.40
CA PRO A 424 12.23 25.17 -20.09
C PRO A 424 13.60 25.84 -19.87
N MET A 425 14.31 26.16 -20.96
CA MET A 425 15.69 26.66 -20.98
C MET A 425 15.83 28.19 -21.06
N TYR A 426 14.77 28.95 -20.73
CA TYR A 426 14.90 30.40 -20.54
C TYR A 426 15.90 30.73 -19.42
N HIS A 427 16.84 31.63 -19.66
CA HIS A 427 17.86 32.02 -18.68
C HIS A 427 17.31 33.07 -17.71
N ALA A 428 16.81 32.59 -16.58
CA ALA A 428 16.30 33.39 -15.48
C ALA A 428 17.45 33.93 -14.62
N THR A 429 17.63 35.25 -14.63
CA THR A 429 18.61 35.96 -13.78
C THR A 429 17.90 36.72 -12.68
N SER A 430 18.25 36.46 -11.42
CA SER A 430 17.68 37.13 -10.24
C SER A 430 18.60 38.22 -9.66
N PRO A 431 18.11 39.11 -8.77
CA PRO A 431 18.88 40.27 -8.28
C PRO A 431 19.85 39.93 -7.14
N GLY A 432 19.65 38.82 -6.43
CA GLY A 432 20.53 38.42 -5.33
C GLY A 432 21.86 37.83 -5.79
N ALA A 433 22.87 38.00 -4.94
CA ALA A 433 23.92 36.99 -4.83
C ALA A 433 23.30 35.77 -4.13
N MET A 434 23.77 34.56 -4.48
CA MET A 434 23.16 33.28 -4.05
C MET A 434 22.53 33.35 -2.66
N LEU A 435 21.23 33.00 -2.59
CA LEU A 435 20.43 33.05 -1.37
C LEU A 435 21.27 32.55 -0.21
N ALA A 436 21.69 33.48 0.66
CA ALA A 436 22.60 33.16 1.73
C ALA A 436 21.89 32.16 2.63
N GLU A 437 22.44 30.93 2.71
CA GLU A 437 21.82 29.75 3.35
C GLU A 437 20.96 30.19 4.52
N GLN A 438 19.63 30.02 4.38
CA GLN A 438 18.72 30.36 5.46
C GLN A 438 19.23 29.61 6.70
N PRO A 439 19.47 30.29 7.83
CA PRO A 439 20.17 29.69 8.95
C PRO A 439 19.22 28.69 9.61
N SER A 440 19.24 27.46 9.10
CA SER A 440 18.30 26.32 9.24
C SER A 440 17.91 25.92 10.66
N GLY A 441 18.50 26.57 11.66
CA GLY A 441 18.50 26.13 13.05
C GLY A 441 19.43 24.94 13.29
N VAL A 442 19.85 24.21 12.25
CA VAL A 442 20.67 23.00 12.34
C VAL A 442 22.15 23.36 12.26
N THR A 443 22.92 23.03 13.30
CA THR A 443 24.38 23.02 13.24
C THR A 443 24.86 21.57 13.12
N THR A 444 25.17 21.15 11.89
CA THR A 444 25.67 19.80 11.61
C THR A 444 27.18 19.71 11.83
N SER A 445 27.62 18.63 12.47
CA SER A 445 29.00 18.17 12.48
C SER A 445 29.04 16.69 12.10
N LYS A 446 29.99 16.28 11.25
CA LYS A 446 30.12 14.89 10.81
C LYS A 446 31.55 14.35 10.85
N THR A 447 31.71 13.06 11.10
CA THR A 447 33.00 12.34 11.14
C THR A 447 32.86 10.99 10.45
N SER A 448 33.70 10.73 9.44
CA SER A 448 33.69 9.48 8.67
C SER A 448 34.85 8.55 9.08
N VAL A 449 34.56 7.25 9.21
CA VAL A 449 35.51 6.19 9.56
C VAL A 449 35.33 5.01 8.60
N ARG A 450 36.44 4.44 8.13
CA ARG A 450 36.44 3.23 7.30
C ARG A 450 36.44 2.00 8.21
N LEU A 451 35.40 1.16 8.11
CA LEU A 451 35.20 -0.01 8.96
C LEU A 451 35.81 -1.27 8.36
N SER A 452 35.57 -1.49 7.05
CA SER A 452 36.11 -2.63 6.30
C SER A 452 36.76 -2.17 4.99
N ASP A 453 36.99 -3.08 4.04
CA ASP A 453 37.43 -2.66 2.71
C ASP A 453 36.30 -2.08 1.84
N ALA A 454 35.05 -2.44 2.12
CA ALA A 454 33.84 -1.96 1.43
C ALA A 454 33.01 -0.98 2.28
N LEU A 455 32.92 -1.21 3.60
CA LEU A 455 32.02 -0.51 4.51
C LEU A 455 32.67 0.70 5.19
N HIS A 456 31.96 1.81 5.20
CA HIS A 456 32.30 3.06 5.88
C HIS A 456 31.13 3.52 6.76
N GLN A 457 31.44 4.11 7.91
CA GLN A 457 30.47 4.75 8.81
C GLN A 457 30.71 6.25 8.78
N THR A 458 29.66 7.05 8.62
CA THR A 458 29.70 8.50 8.88
C THR A 458 28.74 8.85 9.99
N SER A 459 29.29 9.26 11.13
CA SER A 459 28.54 9.78 12.28
C SER A 459 28.17 11.23 12.05
N TYR A 460 26.90 11.56 12.23
CA TYR A 460 26.33 12.89 12.17
C TYR A 460 25.84 13.31 13.56
N GLN A 461 26.10 14.56 13.93
CA GLN A 461 25.53 15.22 15.10
C GLN A 461 24.96 16.57 14.66
N HIS A 462 23.68 16.77 14.95
CA HIS A 462 22.92 17.97 14.65
C HIS A 462 22.51 18.65 15.96
N ASP A 463 23.08 19.82 16.24
CA ASP A 463 22.65 20.66 17.37
C ASP A 463 21.63 21.69 16.86
N LEU A 464 20.43 21.70 17.44
CA LEU A 464 19.25 22.37 16.90
C LEU A 464 18.90 23.64 17.69
N ARG A 465 18.62 24.72 16.96
CA ARG A 465 17.92 25.89 17.51
C ARG A 465 16.48 25.49 17.81
N ILE A 466 16.01 25.81 19.02
CA ILE A 466 14.64 25.57 19.50
C ILE A 466 13.62 25.87 18.38
N PRO A 467 12.88 24.85 17.90
CA PRO A 467 11.82 25.02 16.91
C PRO A 467 10.80 26.09 17.33
N GLN A 468 10.28 26.85 16.38
CA GLN A 468 9.34 27.94 16.68
C GLN A 468 7.90 27.40 16.59
N PRO A 469 7.05 27.64 17.62
CA PRO A 469 5.65 27.24 17.57
C PRO A 469 4.88 28.14 16.60
N ILE A 470 4.00 27.53 15.81
CA ILE A 470 3.00 28.19 14.97
C ILE A 470 1.62 27.83 15.52
N ASP A 471 0.89 28.84 16.00
CA ASP A 471 -0.50 28.71 16.44
C ASP A 471 -1.45 28.91 15.24
N THR A 472 -2.41 28.00 15.03
CA THR A 472 -3.43 28.06 13.97
C THR A 472 -4.83 28.21 14.57
N GLU A 473 -5.89 28.10 13.76
CA GLU A 473 -7.28 28.04 14.25
C GLU A 473 -7.71 26.63 14.71
N VAL A 474 -6.94 25.59 14.38
CA VAL A 474 -7.23 24.18 14.73
C VAL A 474 -6.28 23.60 15.79
N GLY A 475 -5.05 24.10 15.91
CA GLY A 475 -4.07 23.63 16.88
C GLY A 475 -2.74 24.40 16.84
N ARG A 476 -1.65 23.73 17.24
CA ARG A 476 -0.27 24.21 17.17
C ARG A 476 0.63 23.14 16.52
N TYR A 477 1.56 23.59 15.69
CA TYR A 477 2.70 22.80 15.26
C TYR A 477 4.02 23.56 15.51
N TYR A 478 5.15 22.95 15.20
CA TYR A 478 6.46 23.57 15.31
C TYR A 478 7.17 23.53 13.96
N VAL A 479 7.99 24.55 13.67
CA VAL A 479 8.84 24.63 12.48
C VAL A 479 10.30 24.90 12.86
N LEU A 480 11.24 24.38 12.08
CA LEU A 480 12.61 24.85 12.07
C LEU A 480 12.74 26.13 11.21
N PRO A 481 13.81 26.95 11.36
CA PRO A 481 13.99 28.20 10.60
C PRO A 481 14.17 28.08 9.08
N ASP A 482 14.46 26.88 8.57
CA ASP A 482 14.42 26.51 7.15
C ASP A 482 12.98 26.22 6.66
N GLY A 483 12.08 25.83 7.56
CA GLY A 483 10.64 25.76 7.33
C GLY A 483 10.10 24.36 7.00
N LEU A 484 10.95 23.33 6.90
CA LEU A 484 10.50 21.99 6.54
C LEU A 484 9.64 21.34 7.66
N THR A 485 8.56 20.68 7.25
CA THR A 485 7.69 19.88 8.10
C THR A 485 7.39 18.53 7.47
N SER A 486 7.31 17.48 8.28
CA SER A 486 6.69 16.21 7.88
C SER A 486 5.19 16.31 8.09
N SER A 487 4.41 16.17 7.01
CA SER A 487 2.99 16.51 6.99
C SER A 487 2.15 15.59 6.11
N THR A 488 2.23 14.27 6.36
CA THR A 488 1.38 13.25 5.72
C THR A 488 -0.09 13.39 6.16
N PRO A 489 -1.08 13.33 5.25
CA PRO A 489 -2.51 13.41 5.58
C PRO A 489 -2.96 12.48 6.73
N GLY A 490 -3.73 13.03 7.67
CA GLY A 490 -4.22 12.32 8.85
C GLY A 490 -3.20 12.18 9.99
N THR A 491 -2.00 12.77 9.88
CA THR A 491 -0.95 12.66 10.90
C THR A 491 -0.57 14.03 11.51
N PRO A 492 0.00 14.09 12.73
CA PRO A 492 0.33 15.36 13.38
C PRO A 492 1.56 16.01 12.72
N VAL A 493 1.45 17.28 12.30
CA VAL A 493 2.52 18.01 11.62
C VAL A 493 3.78 18.12 12.49
N GLN A 494 4.88 17.47 12.08
CA GLN A 494 6.15 17.49 12.81
C GLN A 494 7.15 18.46 12.16
N PRO A 495 7.93 19.24 12.93
CA PRO A 495 9.12 19.89 12.40
C PRO A 495 10.11 18.84 11.87
N ALA A 496 10.71 19.07 10.71
CA ALA A 496 11.71 18.20 10.13
C ALA A 496 12.88 19.01 9.55
N PHE A 497 14.00 18.34 9.27
CA PHE A 497 15.05 18.85 8.38
C PHE A 497 15.63 17.71 7.56
N ALA A 498 16.09 18.02 6.35
CA ALA A 498 16.78 17.08 5.48
C ALA A 498 18.30 17.19 5.64
N THR A 499 19.03 16.11 5.41
CA THR A 499 20.50 16.12 5.30
C THR A 499 20.92 15.27 4.11
N ASP A 500 21.58 15.90 3.15
CA ASP A 500 22.33 15.21 2.10
C ASP A 500 23.49 14.40 2.74
N VAL A 501 23.44 13.09 2.56
CA VAL A 501 24.44 12.13 3.00
C VAL A 501 25.21 11.50 1.83
N ALA A 502 24.84 11.80 0.59
CA ALA A 502 25.47 11.26 -0.61
C ALA A 502 26.95 11.64 -0.68
N GLY A 503 27.80 10.69 -1.10
CA GLY A 503 29.24 10.90 -1.26
C GLY A 503 30.01 11.29 0.02
N ALA A 504 29.39 11.24 1.20
CA ALA A 504 30.06 11.50 2.49
C ALA A 504 31.18 10.47 2.77
N ALA A 505 31.04 9.27 2.23
CA ALA A 505 32.08 8.24 2.12
C ALA A 505 31.93 7.51 0.77
N PRO A 506 32.91 6.67 0.35
CA PRO A 506 32.79 5.88 -0.87
C PRO A 506 31.74 4.78 -0.73
N GLY A 507 30.89 4.64 -1.76
CA GLY A 507 29.74 3.74 -1.76
C GLY A 507 28.43 4.48 -1.55
N ALA A 508 27.31 3.81 -1.82
CA ALA A 508 25.96 4.30 -1.52
C ALA A 508 25.64 4.07 -0.04
N VAL A 509 24.73 4.83 0.57
CA VAL A 509 24.31 4.68 1.96
C VAL A 509 23.27 3.56 2.08
N HIS A 510 23.68 2.39 2.59
CA HIS A 510 22.82 1.21 2.77
C HIS A 510 21.85 1.35 3.94
N GLY A 511 22.25 2.01 5.02
CA GLY A 511 21.43 2.12 6.24
C GLY A 511 21.77 3.34 7.11
N VAL A 512 20.84 3.66 8.02
CA VAL A 512 20.95 4.71 9.03
C VAL A 512 20.63 4.13 10.42
N LEU A 513 21.34 4.57 11.45
CA LEU A 513 21.20 4.11 12.84
C LEU A 513 21.15 5.32 13.78
N PHE A 514 20.08 5.46 14.55
CA PHE A 514 19.94 6.52 15.56
C PHE A 514 20.87 6.25 16.76
N THR A 515 21.75 7.19 17.09
CA THR A 515 22.75 7.06 18.18
C THR A 515 22.42 7.88 19.42
N GLY A 516 21.33 8.65 19.38
CA GLY A 516 20.78 9.37 20.54
C GLY A 516 20.45 10.83 20.26
N GLY A 517 20.20 11.58 21.32
CA GLY A 517 19.78 12.97 21.22
C GLY A 517 19.36 13.57 22.56
N THR A 518 18.91 14.83 22.55
CA THR A 518 18.30 15.47 23.72
C THR A 518 17.03 16.20 23.31
N TYR A 519 15.96 16.07 24.11
CA TYR A 519 14.64 16.60 23.80
C TYR A 519 14.02 17.36 24.98
N GLY A 520 13.19 18.36 24.66
CA GLY A 520 12.19 18.88 25.58
C GLY A 520 10.90 18.06 25.48
N LEU A 521 10.07 18.10 26.53
CA LEU A 521 8.67 17.69 26.48
C LEU A 521 7.81 18.94 26.58
N GLU A 522 7.05 19.22 25.52
CA GLU A 522 6.10 20.33 25.46
C GLU A 522 4.68 19.77 25.39
N THR A 523 3.73 20.39 26.10
CA THR A 523 2.31 20.07 25.93
C THR A 523 1.77 20.85 24.74
N VAL A 524 1.18 20.14 23.77
CA VAL A 524 0.72 20.68 22.50
C VAL A 524 -0.70 20.21 22.21
N ASP A 525 -1.46 21.04 21.51
CA ASP A 525 -2.74 20.69 20.88
C ASP A 525 -2.38 20.51 19.39
N PRO A 526 -2.06 19.30 18.90
CA PRO A 526 -1.28 19.13 17.68
C PRO A 526 -2.13 19.31 16.42
N VAL A 527 -1.69 20.16 15.47
CA VAL A 527 -2.36 20.21 14.15
C VAL A 527 -2.24 18.86 13.45
N ILE A 528 -3.38 18.23 13.19
CA ILE A 528 -3.50 16.99 12.42
C ILE A 528 -3.73 17.35 10.96
N GLN A 529 -2.85 16.87 10.08
CA GLN A 529 -2.86 17.22 8.68
C GLN A 529 -4.18 16.86 8.00
N GLN A 530 -4.76 17.80 7.24
CA GLN A 530 -5.96 17.59 6.45
C GLN A 530 -5.78 18.10 5.03
N VAL A 531 -6.32 17.34 4.06
CA VAL A 531 -6.37 17.74 2.65
C VAL A 531 -7.70 18.44 2.38
N TYR A 532 -7.65 19.67 1.88
CA TYR A 532 -8.83 20.49 1.63
C TYR A 532 -9.24 20.53 0.16
N THR A 533 -10.52 20.20 -0.12
CA THR A 533 -11.17 20.50 -1.39
C THR A 533 -12.00 21.80 -1.27
N THR A 534 -12.49 22.29 -2.41
CA THR A 534 -13.56 23.31 -2.49
C THR A 534 -14.84 22.92 -1.74
N THR A 535 -15.10 21.62 -1.55
CA THR A 535 -16.30 21.07 -0.87
C THR A 535 -16.09 20.75 0.61
N ASN A 536 -14.87 20.42 1.05
CA ASN A 536 -14.58 19.88 2.37
C ASN A 536 -14.33 20.95 3.46
N ARG A 537 -14.63 22.23 3.19
CA ARG A 537 -14.50 23.37 4.13
C ARG A 537 -15.57 23.36 5.25
N LEU A 538 -16.07 22.19 5.65
CA LEU A 538 -17.34 22.03 6.41
C LEU A 538 -17.31 21.06 7.60
N THR A 539 -16.14 20.66 8.10
CA THR A 539 -16.01 20.28 9.52
C THR A 539 -14.96 21.18 10.17
N ALA A 540 -15.34 21.82 11.28
CA ALA A 540 -14.45 22.59 12.16
C ALA A 540 -14.04 21.73 13.37
N GLU A 541 -13.89 20.42 13.12
CA GLU A 541 -13.66 19.38 14.10
C GLU A 541 -12.54 18.52 13.53
N GLU A 542 -11.37 18.59 14.16
CA GLU A 542 -10.16 17.92 13.70
C GLU A 542 -10.30 16.40 13.88
N GLN A 543 -9.85 15.62 12.90
CA GLN A 543 -9.91 14.16 13.01
C GLN A 543 -8.93 13.70 14.10
N PRO A 544 -9.38 12.91 15.09
CA PRO A 544 -8.52 12.50 16.19
C PRO A 544 -7.40 11.60 15.67
N PHE A 545 -6.15 11.99 15.91
CA PHE A 545 -5.00 11.15 15.61
C PHE A 545 -4.87 10.03 16.65
N ALA A 546 -4.65 8.80 16.17
CA ALA A 546 -4.42 7.64 17.00
C ALA A 546 -3.08 6.99 16.65
N ALA A 547 -2.29 6.68 17.68
CA ALA A 547 -1.08 5.88 17.60
C ALA A 547 -1.02 4.96 18.82
N SER A 548 -0.36 3.81 18.71
CA SER A 548 -0.12 2.89 19.83
C SER A 548 0.92 3.42 20.82
N ASP A 549 1.83 4.30 20.37
CA ASP A 549 2.90 4.93 21.15
C ASP A 549 3.28 6.29 20.53
N TRP A 550 4.55 6.71 20.62
CA TRP A 550 5.07 7.92 19.98
C TRP A 550 5.06 7.84 18.44
N TYR A 551 4.56 8.88 17.78
CA TYR A 551 4.61 9.07 16.33
C TYR A 551 5.47 10.29 15.92
N PRO A 552 6.39 10.15 14.94
CA PRO A 552 6.90 8.90 14.40
C PRO A 552 7.66 8.13 15.50
N LEU A 553 7.57 6.80 15.50
CA LEU A 553 8.27 5.98 16.49
C LEU A 553 9.79 6.14 16.41
N ILE A 554 10.33 6.30 15.21
CA ILE A 554 11.75 6.52 14.96
C ILE A 554 11.88 7.86 14.21
N PRO A 555 12.65 8.84 14.72
CA PRO A 555 12.71 10.20 14.16
C PRO A 555 13.56 10.32 12.87
N LEU A 556 13.83 9.21 12.17
CA LEU A 556 14.69 9.16 10.99
C LEU A 556 14.04 8.37 9.85
N ARG A 557 14.23 8.88 8.62
CA ARG A 557 14.06 8.14 7.36
C ARG A 557 15.30 8.33 6.49
N LEU A 558 15.65 7.30 5.73
CA LEU A 558 16.69 7.38 4.69
C LEU A 558 16.00 7.24 3.34
N ASN A 559 15.89 8.36 2.64
CA ASN A 559 15.32 8.44 1.31
C ASN A 559 16.41 8.23 0.27
N ARG A 560 16.11 7.47 -0.79
CA ARG A 560 16.92 7.41 -2.00
C ARG A 560 16.06 7.70 -3.23
N VAL A 561 16.36 8.78 -3.93
CA VAL A 561 15.80 9.05 -5.26
C VAL A 561 16.85 8.63 -6.30
N ALA A 562 16.51 7.61 -7.09
CA ALA A 562 17.34 7.19 -8.21
C ALA A 562 17.25 8.24 -9.34
N LEU A 563 18.38 8.57 -9.93
CA LEU A 563 18.54 9.49 -11.07
C LEU A 563 19.49 8.83 -12.07
N ALA A 564 19.41 9.13 -13.36
CA ALA A 564 20.23 8.41 -14.35
C ALA A 564 21.75 8.52 -14.18
N ASP A 565 22.23 9.65 -13.66
CA ASP A 565 23.66 9.95 -13.50
C ASP A 565 24.05 10.19 -12.02
N ALA A 566 23.13 9.95 -11.08
CA ALA A 566 23.29 10.22 -9.64
C ALA A 566 22.34 9.39 -8.76
N THR A 567 22.40 9.58 -7.45
CA THR A 567 21.33 9.17 -6.52
C THR A 567 21.30 10.22 -5.42
N LEU A 568 20.12 10.75 -5.10
CA LEU A 568 19.97 11.64 -3.95
C LEU A 568 19.77 10.77 -2.72
N GLU A 569 20.73 10.81 -1.79
CA GLU A 569 20.70 10.04 -0.55
C GLU A 569 20.50 11.01 0.61
N THR A 570 19.28 11.04 1.16
CA THR A 570 18.85 12.06 2.11
C THR A 570 18.38 11.41 3.40
N VAL A 571 18.95 11.82 4.54
CA VAL A 571 18.39 11.48 5.85
C VAL A 571 17.42 12.58 6.26
N VAL A 572 16.12 12.26 6.22
CA VAL A 572 15.06 13.12 6.75
C VAL A 572 14.97 12.89 8.25
N THR A 573 15.19 13.95 9.03
CA THR A 573 15.18 13.92 10.48
C THR A 573 13.94 14.67 10.99
N MET A 574 12.97 13.93 11.52
CA MET A 574 11.78 14.48 12.16
C MET A 574 12.14 14.85 13.61
N VAL A 575 12.23 16.15 13.91
CA VAL A 575 12.68 16.64 15.23
C VAL A 575 11.54 16.77 16.24
N GLY A 576 10.34 16.31 15.88
CA GLY A 576 9.21 16.13 16.76
C GLY A 576 8.77 14.65 16.86
N GLN A 577 8.27 14.24 18.02
CA GLN A 577 7.44 13.03 18.18
C GLN A 577 6.25 13.37 19.10
N HIS A 578 5.01 13.07 18.70
CA HIS A 578 3.81 13.25 19.52
C HIS A 578 3.27 11.89 20.01
N ASN A 579 2.70 11.83 21.21
CA ASN A 579 2.07 10.61 21.75
C ASN A 579 0.68 10.93 22.34
N PRO A 580 -0.42 10.46 21.73
CA PRO A 580 -1.79 10.77 22.15
C PRO A 580 -2.26 9.98 23.38
N ASN A 581 -1.50 8.98 23.84
CA ASN A 581 -1.88 8.12 24.97
C ASN A 581 -1.44 8.71 26.33
N LEU A 582 -0.79 9.87 26.34
CA LEU A 582 -0.30 10.52 27.55
C LEU A 582 -1.38 11.43 28.17
N ALA A 583 -1.43 11.48 29.50
CA ALA A 583 -2.46 12.22 30.26
C ALA A 583 -2.46 13.76 30.07
N THR A 584 -1.50 14.27 29.29
CA THR A 584 -1.57 15.53 28.56
C THR A 584 -0.93 15.26 27.20
N ASP A 585 -1.53 15.76 26.12
CA ASP A 585 -0.98 15.64 24.76
C ASP A 585 0.42 16.27 24.71
N ASN A 586 1.44 15.41 24.64
CA ASN A 586 2.82 15.81 24.78
C ASN A 586 3.60 15.50 23.50
N GLN A 587 4.45 16.44 23.11
CA GLN A 587 5.37 16.32 22.01
C GLN A 587 6.80 16.38 22.55
N ARG A 588 7.61 15.39 22.18
CA ARG A 588 9.08 15.48 22.24
C ARG A 588 9.52 16.43 21.16
N VAL A 589 10.30 17.44 21.54
CA VAL A 589 10.93 18.36 20.59
C VAL A 589 12.44 18.23 20.77
N PHE A 590 13.10 17.61 19.80
CA PHE A 590 14.55 17.42 19.85
C PHE A 590 15.28 18.75 19.70
N LEU A 591 16.22 18.98 20.61
CA LEU A 591 17.21 20.07 20.59
C LEU A 591 18.57 19.58 20.09
N LYS A 592 18.74 18.26 19.98
CA LYS A 592 19.92 17.59 19.42
C LYS A 592 19.55 16.22 18.92
N VAL A 593 20.00 15.85 17.73
CA VAL A 593 19.89 14.49 17.16
C VAL A 593 21.26 14.01 16.71
N ALA A 594 21.55 12.73 16.90
CA ALA A 594 22.74 12.07 16.38
C ALA A 594 22.38 10.72 15.73
N TYR A 595 23.05 10.41 14.62
CA TYR A 595 22.89 9.15 13.89
C TYR A 595 24.17 8.77 13.16
N ASP A 596 24.32 7.49 12.87
CA ASP A 596 25.31 6.95 11.95
C ASP A 596 24.67 6.61 10.61
N THR A 597 25.42 6.77 9.53
CA THR A 597 25.09 6.30 8.18
C THR A 597 26.16 5.33 7.71
N PHE A 598 25.75 4.28 7.00
CA PHE A 598 26.64 3.20 6.57
C PHE A 598 26.75 3.16 5.04
N SER A 599 27.85 3.68 4.51
CA SER A 599 28.14 3.71 3.08
C SER A 599 28.92 2.47 2.64
N SER A 600 28.52 1.84 1.55
CA SER A 600 29.08 0.56 1.11
C SER A 600 29.15 0.40 -0.41
N ALA A 601 30.01 -0.52 -0.82
CA ALA A 601 30.16 -0.97 -2.21
C ALA A 601 29.78 -2.46 -2.34
N SER A 602 28.80 -2.89 -1.55
CA SER A 602 28.21 -4.23 -1.60
C SER A 602 27.01 -4.23 -2.56
N ASP A 603 26.81 -5.32 -3.29
CA ASP A 603 25.57 -5.56 -4.04
C ASP A 603 24.43 -6.09 -3.15
N ASP A 604 24.69 -6.32 -1.85
CA ASP A 604 23.73 -6.84 -0.88
C ASP A 604 22.95 -5.69 -0.20
N TRP A 605 21.67 -5.61 -0.52
CA TRP A 605 20.70 -4.62 -0.01
C TRP A 605 19.68 -5.22 0.97
N THR A 606 19.91 -6.45 1.43
CA THR A 606 19.01 -7.17 2.32
C THR A 606 19.10 -6.59 3.74
N ALA A 607 17.99 -6.20 4.35
CA ALA A 607 18.01 -5.73 5.74
C ALA A 607 18.20 -6.93 6.70
N PRO A 608 19.06 -6.81 7.74
CA PRO A 608 19.33 -7.91 8.67
C PRO A 608 18.09 -8.33 9.45
N THR A 609 17.97 -9.63 9.70
CA THR A 609 16.88 -10.20 10.53
C THR A 609 17.27 -10.28 11.99
N GLY A 610 16.29 -10.19 12.91
CA GLY A 610 16.55 -10.43 14.33
C GLY A 610 15.32 -10.46 15.21
N SER A 611 15.53 -10.78 16.49
CA SER A 611 14.50 -10.74 17.53
C SER A 611 15.10 -10.44 18.90
N LEU A 612 14.34 -9.72 19.74
CA LEU A 612 14.62 -9.61 21.16
C LEU A 612 14.26 -10.95 21.84
N THR A 613 15.19 -11.50 22.63
CA THR A 613 15.04 -12.84 23.25
C THR A 613 15.07 -12.83 24.78
N ALA A 614 15.53 -11.74 25.39
CA ALA A 614 15.34 -11.42 26.81
C ALA A 614 15.57 -9.94 27.07
N SER A 615 14.72 -9.32 27.89
CA SER A 615 14.86 -7.96 28.42
C SER A 615 14.48 -7.94 29.91
N THR A 616 15.44 -8.14 30.81
CA THR A 616 15.18 -8.17 32.26
C THR A 616 15.77 -6.95 32.96
N LEU A 617 15.10 -6.47 34.02
CA LEU A 617 15.53 -5.32 34.81
C LEU A 617 15.90 -5.75 36.23
N ASP A 618 17.20 -5.77 36.55
CA ASP A 618 17.70 -5.99 37.92
C ASP A 618 17.97 -4.63 38.60
N GLY A 619 17.00 -4.17 39.40
CA GLY A 619 17.08 -2.94 40.18
C GLY A 619 17.07 -1.67 39.31
N THR A 620 18.24 -1.30 38.78
CA THR A 620 18.45 -0.15 37.88
C THR A 620 19.29 -0.50 36.66
N THR A 621 19.53 -1.80 36.39
CA THR A 621 20.34 -2.25 35.25
C THR A 621 19.52 -3.19 34.38
N ALA A 622 19.30 -2.79 33.13
CA ALA A 622 18.74 -3.66 32.10
C ALA A 622 19.76 -4.70 31.66
N GLN A 623 19.30 -5.92 31.38
CA GLN A 623 20.07 -7.01 30.76
C GLN A 623 19.34 -7.43 29.48
N MET A 624 20.05 -7.33 28.36
CA MET A 624 19.49 -7.51 27.02
C MET A 624 20.14 -8.69 26.31
N THR A 625 19.32 -9.51 25.65
CA THR A 625 19.79 -10.56 24.73
C THR A 625 19.00 -10.52 23.43
N VAL A 626 19.70 -10.32 22.32
CA VAL A 626 19.13 -10.20 20.96
C VAL A 626 19.69 -11.32 20.09
N ASN A 627 18.87 -11.89 19.22
CA ASN A 627 19.30 -12.79 18.16
C ASN A 627 19.32 -12.00 16.85
N ALA A 628 20.40 -12.05 16.07
CA ALA A 628 20.56 -11.26 14.85
C ALA A 628 21.30 -12.05 13.76
N SER A 629 20.78 -12.06 12.53
CA SER A 629 21.28 -12.87 11.42
C SER A 629 21.11 -12.22 10.06
N ASP A 630 22.17 -12.32 9.25
CA ASP A 630 22.22 -11.86 7.87
C ASP A 630 23.28 -12.68 7.07
N PRO A 631 23.14 -12.91 5.75
CA PRO A 631 24.14 -13.59 4.92
C PRO A 631 25.50 -12.88 4.85
N SER A 632 25.54 -11.55 4.93
CA SER A 632 26.77 -10.75 5.02
C SER A 632 27.42 -10.79 6.42
N GLY A 633 26.68 -11.30 7.42
CA GLY A 633 27.02 -11.27 8.83
C GLY A 633 26.53 -10.00 9.52
N ILE A 634 26.59 -9.95 10.85
CA ILE A 634 26.19 -8.75 11.62
C ILE A 634 27.42 -7.92 11.99
N HIS A 635 27.40 -6.63 11.65
CA HIS A 635 28.44 -5.68 12.05
C HIS A 635 28.26 -5.23 13.50
N THR A 636 27.06 -4.77 13.87
CA THR A 636 26.76 -4.30 15.23
C THR A 636 25.28 -4.45 15.57
N VAL A 637 24.96 -4.49 16.86
CA VAL A 637 23.61 -4.45 17.42
C VAL A 637 23.59 -3.41 18.53
N VAL A 638 22.72 -2.42 18.42
CA VAL A 638 22.67 -1.26 19.32
C VAL A 638 21.27 -1.12 19.91
N VAL A 639 21.18 -1.03 21.24
CA VAL A 639 19.93 -0.65 21.92
C VAL A 639 19.92 0.87 22.08
N ALA A 640 18.95 1.54 21.46
CA ALA A 640 18.67 2.94 21.73
C ALA A 640 17.63 3.03 22.85
N TYR A 641 17.85 3.88 23.85
CA TYR A 641 16.99 3.93 25.05
C TYR A 641 16.90 5.34 25.67
N THR A 642 15.82 5.61 26.38
CA THR A 642 15.60 6.87 27.10
C THR A 642 16.24 6.87 28.50
N ASP A 643 16.88 7.98 28.88
CA ASP A 643 17.39 8.19 30.24
C ASP A 643 16.29 8.58 31.26
N THR A 644 15.07 8.81 30.77
CA THR A 644 13.90 9.36 31.49
C THR A 644 14.05 10.80 32.03
N THR A 645 15.13 11.51 31.70
CA THR A 645 15.37 12.91 32.11
C THR A 645 15.41 13.92 30.95
N GLY A 646 15.48 13.45 29.70
CA GLY A 646 15.42 14.27 28.48
C GLY A 646 16.46 13.92 27.42
N ALA A 647 17.09 12.74 27.51
CA ALA A 647 18.08 12.27 26.56
C ALA A 647 17.74 10.86 26.03
N TRP A 648 18.03 10.67 24.75
CA TRP A 648 18.19 9.35 24.16
C TRP A 648 19.67 8.98 24.17
N LEU A 649 19.96 7.77 24.62
CA LEU A 649 21.28 7.16 24.71
C LEU A 649 21.32 5.90 23.83
N SER A 650 22.51 5.35 23.61
CA SER A 650 22.70 4.11 22.85
C SER A 650 23.77 3.23 23.49
N GLN A 651 23.48 1.93 23.57
CA GLN A 651 24.39 0.90 24.08
C GLN A 651 24.60 -0.17 23.01
N GLU A 652 25.82 -0.26 22.48
CA GLU A 652 26.26 -1.37 21.63
C GLU A 652 26.32 -2.67 22.44
N LEU A 653 25.77 -3.75 21.88
CA LEU A 653 25.80 -5.09 22.48
C LEU A 653 27.07 -5.84 22.06
N THR A 654 27.52 -6.76 22.89
CA THR A 654 28.67 -7.63 22.61
C THR A 654 28.19 -8.94 21.98
N ALA A 655 28.78 -9.32 20.84
CA ALA A 655 28.55 -10.61 20.19
C ALA A 655 28.94 -11.79 21.09
N GLY A 656 28.04 -12.78 21.17
CA GLY A 656 28.17 -14.00 21.97
C GLY A 656 28.52 -15.23 21.12
N SER A 657 27.85 -16.35 21.39
CA SER A 657 28.02 -17.60 20.64
C SER A 657 26.91 -17.78 19.60
N GLY A 658 27.29 -17.95 18.33
CA GLY A 658 26.33 -18.01 17.23
C GLY A 658 25.79 -16.62 16.89
N ASN A 659 24.48 -16.50 16.73
CA ASN A 659 23.80 -15.28 16.29
C ASN A 659 23.36 -14.37 17.45
N THR A 660 23.73 -14.73 18.69
CA THR A 660 23.30 -14.02 19.91
C THR A 660 24.22 -12.84 20.24
N TRP A 661 23.62 -11.70 20.56
CA TRP A 661 24.26 -10.48 21.05
C TRP A 661 23.71 -10.11 22.42
N SER A 662 24.54 -9.60 23.33
CA SER A 662 24.14 -9.34 24.73
C SER A 662 24.84 -8.15 25.36
N GLY A 663 24.21 -7.50 26.34
CA GLY A 663 24.77 -6.33 27.02
C GLY A 663 23.82 -5.75 28.07
N SER A 664 24.29 -4.70 28.74
CA SER A 664 23.57 -4.10 29.88
C SER A 664 23.78 -2.59 29.95
N PHE A 665 22.74 -1.86 30.35
CA PHE A 665 22.77 -0.40 30.56
C PHE A 665 21.95 0.00 31.79
N ASP A 666 22.19 1.21 32.30
CA ASP A 666 21.40 1.78 33.40
C ASP A 666 20.00 2.17 32.88
N ALA A 667 18.96 1.65 33.52
CA ALA A 667 17.56 1.75 33.06
C ALA A 667 16.58 1.79 34.24
N THR A 668 15.32 2.12 33.95
CA THR A 668 14.19 2.03 34.89
C THR A 668 13.00 1.32 34.25
N ALA A 669 11.97 0.99 35.02
CA ALA A 669 10.71 0.48 34.49
C ALA A 669 9.92 1.50 33.61
N ALA A 670 10.41 2.73 33.49
CA ALA A 670 9.90 3.76 32.58
C ALA A 670 10.91 4.13 31.46
N THR A 671 11.99 3.36 31.31
CA THR A 671 12.92 3.51 30.18
C THR A 671 12.32 2.82 28.96
N GLU A 672 11.82 3.62 28.03
CA GLU A 672 11.50 3.21 26.66
C GLU A 672 12.80 2.85 25.91
N PHE A 673 12.77 1.81 25.07
CA PHE A 673 13.90 1.43 24.21
C PHE A 673 13.48 0.67 22.94
N PHE A 674 14.37 0.67 21.95
CA PHE A 674 14.28 -0.13 20.71
C PHE A 674 15.67 -0.67 20.33
N VAL A 675 15.71 -1.69 19.46
CA VAL A 675 16.96 -2.35 19.05
C VAL A 675 17.22 -2.11 17.57
N GLN A 676 18.45 -1.74 17.21
CA GLN A 676 18.89 -1.55 15.83
C GLN A 676 19.98 -2.56 15.51
N ILE A 677 19.96 -3.11 14.30
CA ILE A 677 20.92 -4.10 13.82
C ILE A 677 21.51 -3.56 12.51
N VAL A 678 22.83 -3.62 12.35
CA VAL A 678 23.52 -3.30 11.09
C VAL A 678 24.32 -4.52 10.64
N ASP A 679 24.20 -4.89 9.37
CA ASP A 679 24.88 -6.04 8.79
C ASP A 679 26.31 -5.71 8.29
N GLY A 680 27.00 -6.70 7.72
CA GLY A 680 28.33 -6.57 7.15
C GLY A 680 28.38 -5.79 5.82
N ALA A 681 27.24 -5.64 5.16
CA ALA A 681 27.06 -4.82 3.95
C ALA A 681 26.73 -3.36 4.25
N GLY A 682 26.24 -3.03 5.46
CA GLY A 682 25.80 -1.70 5.90
C GLY A 682 24.28 -1.51 5.94
N ASN A 683 23.46 -2.52 5.65
CA ASN A 683 22.00 -2.40 5.74
C ASN A 683 21.57 -2.39 7.20
N ALA A 684 20.55 -1.59 7.52
CA ALA A 684 20.05 -1.40 8.87
C ALA A 684 18.62 -1.92 9.02
N ALA A 685 18.34 -2.60 10.12
CA ALA A 685 17.00 -3.01 10.54
C ALA A 685 16.71 -2.56 11.97
N VAL A 686 15.43 -2.36 12.29
CA VAL A 686 15.00 -1.93 13.63
C VAL A 686 13.95 -2.91 14.17
N LEU A 687 14.14 -3.35 15.41
CA LEU A 687 13.23 -4.18 16.17
C LEU A 687 12.52 -3.32 17.23
N VAL A 688 11.21 -3.47 17.30
CA VAL A 688 10.30 -2.76 18.20
C VAL A 688 9.38 -3.77 18.89
N GLY A 689 8.59 -3.32 19.86
CA GLY A 689 7.62 -4.12 20.59
C GLY A 689 6.46 -4.62 19.72
N GLN A 690 5.51 -5.29 20.37
CA GLN A 690 4.21 -5.57 19.74
C GLN A 690 3.48 -4.25 19.45
N GLU A 691 2.62 -4.24 18.43
CA GLU A 691 1.80 -3.08 18.05
C GLU A 691 2.62 -1.80 17.76
N GLU A 692 3.86 -1.95 17.29
CA GLU A 692 4.80 -0.85 17.00
C GLU A 692 5.12 0.07 18.21
N GLN A 693 5.04 -0.47 19.42
CA GLN A 693 5.43 0.25 20.65
C GLN A 693 6.93 0.12 20.96
N TYR A 694 7.47 0.95 21.86
CA TYR A 694 8.78 0.64 22.47
C TYR A 694 8.72 -0.64 23.34
N PHE A 695 9.85 -1.31 23.53
CA PHE A 695 9.92 -2.54 24.33
C PHE A 695 9.80 -2.30 25.85
N ALA A 696 9.38 -3.34 26.58
CA ALA A 696 9.29 -3.38 28.04
C ALA A 696 10.21 -4.47 28.67
N PHE A 697 10.25 -4.53 30.02
CA PHE A 697 11.09 -5.46 30.79
C PHE A 697 10.29 -6.56 31.51
N GLU A 698 10.87 -7.76 31.60
CA GLU A 698 10.30 -8.95 32.24
C GLU A 698 10.62 -9.06 33.77
N PRO A 699 9.72 -9.62 34.60
CA PRO A 699 9.89 -9.80 36.05
C PRO A 699 10.68 -11.07 36.47
N GLN A 700 11.03 -11.20 37.76
CA GLN A 700 11.93 -12.24 38.32
C GLN A 700 11.33 -13.04 39.52
N PRO A 701 11.72 -14.33 39.77
CA PRO A 701 11.19 -15.19 40.85
C PRO A 701 12.14 -15.50 42.05
N GLU A 702 11.61 -16.07 43.15
CA GLU A 702 12.32 -16.40 44.43
C GLU A 702 12.20 -17.89 44.90
N PRO A 703 13.05 -18.39 45.83
CA PRO A 703 13.14 -19.82 46.24
C PRO A 703 12.35 -20.22 47.52
N GLN A 704 12.06 -21.53 47.71
CA GLN A 704 11.12 -22.06 48.74
C GLN A 704 11.67 -23.12 49.75
N PRO A 705 10.95 -23.38 50.87
CA PRO A 705 11.20 -24.46 51.84
C PRO A 705 10.27 -25.69 51.67
N ASP A 706 10.68 -26.84 52.22
CA ASP A 706 9.95 -28.14 52.41
C ASP A 706 8.43 -28.05 52.17
N THR A 707 7.99 -28.49 50.98
CA THR A 707 6.64 -28.22 50.46
C THR A 707 5.67 -29.37 50.71
N PRO A 708 4.35 -29.11 50.85
CA PRO A 708 3.35 -30.17 50.73
C PRO A 708 3.33 -30.76 49.30
N PRO A 709 3.06 -32.06 49.12
CA PRO A 709 3.06 -32.73 47.82
C PRO A 709 2.16 -32.03 46.81
N VAL A 710 2.67 -31.71 45.63
CA VAL A 710 1.89 -31.16 44.52
C VAL A 710 1.10 -32.28 43.86
N ILE A 711 -0.21 -32.34 44.14
CA ILE A 711 -1.17 -32.92 43.21
C ILE A 711 -1.59 -31.83 42.23
N SER A 712 -1.48 -32.10 40.93
CA SER A 712 -1.98 -31.17 39.92
C SER A 712 -3.46 -30.88 40.16
N ALA A 713 -3.86 -29.62 40.02
CA ALA A 713 -5.27 -29.28 39.97
C ALA A 713 -5.92 -30.07 38.81
N ILE A 714 -6.88 -30.92 39.13
CA ILE A 714 -7.81 -31.44 38.13
C ILE A 714 -8.80 -30.28 37.90
N ALA A 715 -8.96 -29.85 36.65
CA ALA A 715 -9.98 -28.86 36.31
C ALA A 715 -11.36 -29.42 36.64
N ASP A 716 -12.35 -28.57 36.94
CA ASP A 716 -13.74 -29.02 37.06
C ASP A 716 -14.11 -29.84 35.82
N GLN A 717 -14.65 -31.03 36.05
CA GLN A 717 -14.83 -32.04 35.01
C GLN A 717 -16.28 -32.08 34.59
N GLU A 718 -16.48 -32.09 33.29
CA GLU A 718 -17.78 -32.17 32.69
C GLU A 718 -18.05 -33.60 32.18
N VAL A 719 -19.27 -34.10 32.42
CA VAL A 719 -19.71 -35.37 31.85
C VAL A 719 -21.22 -35.35 31.65
N ALA A 720 -21.68 -35.62 30.43
CA ALA A 720 -23.11 -35.73 30.16
C ALA A 720 -23.77 -36.79 31.06
N MET A 721 -25.04 -36.58 31.42
CA MET A 721 -25.82 -37.55 32.19
C MET A 721 -25.78 -38.96 31.56
N ASN A 722 -25.57 -39.99 32.40
CA ASN A 722 -25.26 -41.39 32.02
C ASN A 722 -23.88 -41.64 31.36
N GLY A 723 -23.05 -40.63 31.15
CA GLY A 723 -21.69 -40.78 30.68
C GLY A 723 -20.73 -41.40 31.71
N ILE A 724 -19.49 -41.65 31.28
CA ILE A 724 -18.35 -41.94 32.14
C ILE A 724 -17.26 -40.97 31.72
N THR A 725 -16.59 -40.33 32.67
CA THR A 725 -15.43 -39.47 32.36
C THR A 725 -14.35 -40.28 31.62
N PRO A 726 -13.57 -39.64 30.73
CA PRO A 726 -12.30 -40.19 30.26
C PRO A 726 -11.37 -40.57 31.43
N ALA A 727 -10.24 -41.20 31.13
CA ALA A 727 -9.23 -41.49 32.15
C ALA A 727 -8.48 -40.20 32.55
N ILE A 728 -9.12 -39.35 33.35
CA ILE A 728 -8.67 -38.01 33.75
C ILE A 728 -7.25 -38.11 34.30
N PRO A 729 -6.22 -37.58 33.60
CA PRO A 729 -4.86 -37.62 34.07
C PRO A 729 -4.66 -36.58 35.17
N PHE A 730 -4.00 -36.98 36.24
CA PHE A 730 -3.46 -36.07 37.25
C PHE A 730 -2.03 -36.49 37.58
N THR A 731 -1.18 -35.50 37.85
CA THR A 731 0.17 -35.76 38.32
C THR A 731 0.21 -35.65 39.85
N VAL A 732 1.00 -36.53 40.46
CA VAL A 732 1.43 -36.37 41.86
C VAL A 732 2.95 -36.33 41.89
N GLN A 733 3.47 -35.23 42.41
CA GLN A 733 4.89 -34.98 42.62
C GLN A 733 5.08 -34.38 44.02
N ASP A 734 6.26 -34.57 44.58
CA ASP A 734 6.73 -34.01 45.84
C ASP A 734 8.24 -33.91 45.60
N ASP A 735 8.82 -32.72 45.72
CA ASP A 735 10.22 -32.52 45.30
C ASP A 735 11.20 -33.18 46.29
N GLU A 736 10.69 -33.54 47.48
CA GLU A 736 11.38 -34.26 48.55
C GLU A 736 11.05 -35.77 48.62
N THR A 737 9.87 -36.23 48.22
CA THR A 737 9.36 -37.61 48.37
C THR A 737 9.20 -38.36 47.04
N ASP A 738 9.87 -39.50 46.91
CA ASP A 738 9.70 -40.41 45.77
C ASP A 738 8.22 -40.74 45.49
N VAL A 739 7.80 -40.48 44.26
CA VAL A 739 6.42 -40.66 43.78
C VAL A 739 5.84 -42.05 44.05
N ALA A 740 6.65 -43.11 44.06
CA ALA A 740 6.19 -44.47 44.35
C ALA A 740 5.72 -44.65 45.82
N ALA A 741 6.10 -43.73 46.71
CA ALA A 741 5.63 -43.68 48.10
C ALA A 741 4.38 -42.79 48.30
N LEU A 742 4.04 -41.92 47.35
CA LEU A 742 2.89 -41.02 47.45
C LEU A 742 1.56 -41.80 47.40
N THR A 743 0.77 -41.67 48.47
CA THR A 743 -0.53 -42.33 48.59
C THR A 743 -1.66 -41.38 48.21
N VAL A 744 -2.67 -41.87 47.48
CA VAL A 744 -3.82 -41.06 47.03
C VAL A 744 -5.12 -41.70 47.51
N THR A 745 -6.01 -40.89 48.08
CA THR A 745 -7.36 -41.29 48.51
C THR A 745 -8.40 -40.35 47.92
N VAL A 746 -9.55 -40.89 47.50
CA VAL A 746 -10.61 -40.13 46.82
C VAL A 746 -11.95 -40.16 47.57
N HIS A 747 -12.69 -39.06 47.50
CA HIS A 747 -14.00 -38.86 48.12
C HIS A 747 -14.95 -38.11 47.17
N SER A 748 -16.25 -38.23 47.42
CA SER A 748 -17.34 -37.54 46.72
C SER A 748 -18.29 -36.99 47.78
N ASP A 749 -18.60 -35.69 47.73
CA ASP A 749 -19.51 -35.02 48.66
C ASP A 749 -20.99 -35.40 48.45
N ASN A 750 -21.32 -35.87 47.24
CA ASN A 750 -22.64 -36.30 46.80
C ASN A 750 -22.62 -37.78 46.35
N PRO A 751 -22.53 -38.77 47.27
CA PRO A 751 -22.51 -40.20 46.93
C PRO A 751 -23.79 -40.72 46.26
N SER A 752 -24.85 -39.91 46.21
CA SER A 752 -26.09 -40.18 45.47
C SER A 752 -25.93 -39.94 43.97
N LEU A 753 -25.22 -38.88 43.58
CA LEU A 753 -24.90 -38.57 42.18
C LEU A 753 -23.65 -39.31 41.71
N VAL A 754 -22.60 -39.37 42.55
CA VAL A 754 -21.35 -40.08 42.24
C VAL A 754 -20.98 -41.02 43.39
N PRO A 755 -21.43 -42.28 43.35
CA PRO A 755 -21.07 -43.28 44.35
C PRO A 755 -19.56 -43.50 44.41
N THR A 756 -18.94 -43.52 45.59
CA THR A 756 -17.48 -43.68 45.73
C THR A 756 -16.96 -45.03 45.19
N SER A 757 -17.84 -46.03 45.01
CA SER A 757 -17.54 -47.30 44.34
C SER A 757 -17.32 -47.17 42.83
N ASN A 758 -17.76 -46.07 42.22
CA ASN A 758 -17.71 -45.81 40.78
C ASN A 758 -16.52 -44.91 40.41
N ILE A 759 -15.68 -44.56 41.40
CA ILE A 759 -14.46 -43.77 41.23
C ILE A 759 -13.28 -44.75 41.28
N VAL A 760 -12.55 -44.88 40.17
CA VAL A 760 -11.45 -45.85 40.05
C VAL A 760 -10.15 -45.10 39.80
N LEU A 761 -9.17 -45.30 40.68
CA LEU A 761 -7.80 -44.78 40.55
C LEU A 761 -6.90 -45.81 39.85
N SER A 762 -6.06 -45.35 38.93
CA SER A 762 -5.12 -46.18 38.17
C SER A 762 -3.76 -45.48 37.99
N GLY A 763 -2.72 -46.27 37.66
CA GLY A 763 -1.33 -45.79 37.55
C GLY A 763 -0.53 -45.88 38.85
N THR A 764 0.80 -45.77 38.74
CA THR A 764 1.75 -45.87 39.88
C THR A 764 2.93 -44.89 39.82
N GLY A 765 3.13 -44.18 38.71
CA GLY A 765 4.16 -43.13 38.57
C GLY A 765 3.63 -41.75 38.95
N ILE A 766 4.25 -40.71 38.36
CA ILE A 766 3.85 -39.29 38.47
C ILE A 766 2.46 -39.12 37.88
N THR A 767 2.28 -39.42 36.59
CA THR A 767 0.96 -39.47 35.97
C THR A 767 0.18 -40.67 36.50
N ARG A 768 -1.00 -40.39 37.04
CA ARG A 768 -2.03 -41.34 37.46
C ARG A 768 -3.34 -40.92 36.81
N THR A 769 -4.33 -41.81 36.80
CA THR A 769 -5.65 -41.50 36.22
C THR A 769 -6.77 -41.78 37.19
N VAL A 770 -7.85 -41.00 37.10
CA VAL A 770 -9.13 -41.28 37.76
C VAL A 770 -10.23 -41.38 36.70
N THR A 771 -11.03 -42.45 36.75
CA THR A 771 -12.26 -42.58 35.95
C THR A 771 -13.46 -42.60 36.87
N ILE A 772 -14.51 -41.87 36.49
CA ILE A 772 -15.70 -41.62 37.30
C ILE A 772 -16.96 -41.85 36.46
N ALA A 773 -17.85 -42.70 36.98
CA ALA A 773 -19.19 -42.91 36.44
C ALA A 773 -20.25 -42.42 37.46
N PRO A 774 -21.03 -41.36 37.14
CA PRO A 774 -22.24 -41.00 37.89
C PRO A 774 -23.22 -42.17 38.05
N ALA A 775 -24.15 -42.02 38.98
CA ALA A 775 -25.32 -42.90 39.06
C ALA A 775 -26.27 -42.60 37.88
N PRO A 776 -26.94 -43.62 37.28
CA PRO A 776 -27.77 -43.40 36.10
C PRO A 776 -28.92 -42.41 36.29
N ASP A 777 -29.26 -41.72 35.20
CA ASP A 777 -30.40 -40.80 35.06
C ASP A 777 -30.43 -39.64 36.09
N LEU A 778 -29.26 -39.11 36.46
CA LEU A 778 -29.11 -37.94 37.34
C LEU A 778 -28.11 -36.92 36.76
N SER A 779 -28.50 -35.64 36.73
CA SER A 779 -27.64 -34.47 36.45
C SER A 779 -27.41 -33.60 37.70
N GLY A 780 -26.50 -32.62 37.62
CA GLY A 780 -26.10 -31.74 38.73
C GLY A 780 -24.63 -31.91 39.16
N THR A 781 -24.23 -31.34 40.30
CA THR A 781 -22.82 -31.29 40.75
C THR A 781 -22.48 -32.28 41.87
N ALA A 782 -21.24 -32.78 41.84
CA ALA A 782 -20.59 -33.49 42.95
C ALA A 782 -19.12 -33.07 43.05
N THR A 783 -18.69 -32.57 44.20
CA THR A 783 -17.27 -32.26 44.44
C THR A 783 -16.49 -33.54 44.69
N ILE A 784 -15.59 -33.88 43.76
CA ILE A 784 -14.69 -35.02 43.87
C ILE A 784 -13.36 -34.52 44.43
N SER A 785 -12.95 -35.06 45.56
CA SER A 785 -11.73 -34.65 46.28
C SER A 785 -10.70 -35.78 46.29
N LEU A 786 -9.53 -35.53 45.70
CA LEU A 786 -8.37 -36.42 45.73
C LEU A 786 -7.31 -35.81 46.66
N THR A 787 -7.06 -36.48 47.78
CA THR A 787 -5.97 -36.13 48.70
C THR A 787 -4.75 -36.99 48.37
N VAL A 788 -3.63 -36.35 48.03
CA VAL A 788 -2.30 -36.98 48.03
C VAL A 788 -1.64 -36.81 49.40
N ARG A 789 -0.85 -37.79 49.81
CA ARG A 789 -0.10 -37.78 51.07
C ARG A 789 1.31 -38.31 50.88
N ASP A 790 2.27 -37.53 51.37
CA ASP A 790 3.71 -37.78 51.37
C ASP A 790 4.13 -38.80 52.46
N THR A 791 5.43 -38.87 52.73
CA THR A 791 5.98 -39.66 53.86
C THR A 791 6.22 -38.85 55.14
N GLY A 792 6.33 -37.52 55.08
CA GLY A 792 6.42 -36.64 56.25
C GLY A 792 5.10 -36.53 57.04
N GLY A 793 3.99 -36.76 56.34
CA GLY A 793 2.62 -36.72 56.82
C GLY A 793 1.80 -35.54 56.28
N ASN A 794 2.40 -34.65 55.49
CA ASN A 794 1.77 -33.54 54.78
C ASN A 794 0.77 -34.04 53.72
N THR A 795 -0.20 -33.19 53.38
CA THR A 795 -1.23 -33.52 52.40
C THR A 795 -1.58 -32.29 51.59
N ALA A 796 -1.61 -32.43 50.26
CA ALA A 796 -2.42 -31.57 49.42
C ALA A 796 -3.67 -32.32 48.97
N SER A 797 -4.72 -31.59 48.67
CA SER A 797 -5.90 -32.13 48.00
C SER A 797 -6.22 -31.26 46.81
N THR A 798 -6.40 -31.86 45.64
CA THR A 798 -7.22 -31.25 44.60
C THR A 798 -8.66 -31.64 44.87
N ALA A 799 -9.57 -30.69 44.70
CA ALA A 799 -10.99 -30.93 44.65
C ALA A 799 -11.48 -30.28 43.36
N PHE A 800 -12.22 -31.05 42.58
CA PHE A 800 -12.85 -30.59 41.35
C PHE A 800 -14.34 -30.89 41.42
N VAL A 801 -15.16 -29.98 40.92
CA VAL A 801 -16.57 -30.25 40.71
C VAL A 801 -16.68 -31.16 39.49
N LEU A 802 -17.22 -32.38 39.68
CA LEU A 802 -17.80 -33.10 38.57
C LEU A 802 -19.18 -32.50 38.34
N THR A 803 -19.31 -31.69 37.30
CA THR A 803 -20.59 -31.18 36.84
C THR A 803 -21.15 -32.17 35.83
N VAL A 804 -22.23 -32.83 36.21
CA VAL A 804 -23.01 -33.68 35.30
C VAL A 804 -24.00 -32.78 34.59
N THR A 805 -23.58 -32.21 33.47
CA THR A 805 -24.19 -31.04 32.81
C THR A 805 -25.31 -31.33 31.82
N GLU A 806 -25.97 -30.22 31.49
CA GLU A 806 -26.48 -29.84 30.18
C GLU A 806 -25.62 -28.56 29.78
N GLU A 807 -25.09 -28.41 28.55
CA GLU A 807 -23.83 -27.67 28.13
C GLU A 807 -23.83 -26.09 28.01
N HIS A 808 -22.68 -25.42 27.62
CA HIS A 808 -22.39 -23.96 27.20
C HIS A 808 -21.70 -22.93 28.20
N ASP A 809 -20.91 -21.84 27.87
CA ASP A 809 -19.98 -21.46 26.74
C ASP A 809 -18.95 -20.24 26.93
N THR A 810 -18.42 -19.56 25.86
CA THR A 810 -17.22 -18.62 25.76
C THR A 810 -17.48 -17.11 25.32
N PRO A 811 -16.55 -16.07 25.43
CA PRO A 811 -16.82 -14.57 25.59
C PRO A 811 -16.54 -13.52 24.43
N ILE A 812 -17.22 -12.32 24.46
CA ILE A 812 -17.91 -11.55 23.34
C ILE A 812 -17.14 -10.44 22.54
N ASN A 813 -17.42 -10.34 21.23
CA ASN A 813 -17.29 -9.20 20.28
C ASN A 813 -18.50 -9.16 19.28
N LEU A 814 -18.80 -8.02 18.64
CA LEU A 814 -19.86 -7.81 17.62
C LEU A 814 -19.35 -7.06 16.37
N PHE A 815 -19.68 -7.52 15.16
CA PHE A 815 -19.29 -6.88 13.87
C PHE A 815 -20.16 -7.32 12.67
N ALA A 816 -19.97 -6.70 11.49
CA ALA A 816 -20.53 -7.14 10.20
C ALA A 816 -19.60 -6.82 9.01
N TYR A 817 -19.99 -7.21 7.79
CA TYR A 817 -19.33 -6.79 6.54
C TYR A 817 -20.29 -6.05 5.59
N ASP A 818 -19.77 -5.12 4.77
CA ASP A 818 -20.55 -4.29 3.81
C ASP A 818 -21.55 -5.07 2.93
N HIS A 819 -21.18 -6.29 2.50
CA HIS A 819 -22.02 -7.14 1.65
C HIS A 819 -23.19 -7.81 2.38
N GLU A 820 -23.27 -7.69 3.71
CA GLU A 820 -24.26 -8.34 4.57
C GLU A 820 -25.44 -7.43 4.92
N ILE A 821 -25.40 -6.14 4.57
CA ILE A 821 -26.61 -5.30 4.50
C ILE A 821 -27.52 -5.85 3.39
N TRP A 822 -28.81 -6.00 3.66
CA TRP A 822 -29.74 -6.70 2.78
C TRP A 822 -31.10 -6.03 2.66
N THR A 823 -31.78 -6.34 1.55
CA THR A 823 -33.12 -5.85 1.20
C THR A 823 -34.06 -7.02 0.88
N ALA A 824 -35.29 -6.98 1.39
CA ALA A 824 -36.33 -7.99 1.12
C ALA A 824 -37.66 -7.29 0.69
N PRO A 825 -38.12 -7.43 -0.56
CA PRO A 825 -37.46 -8.12 -1.68
C PRO A 825 -36.09 -7.53 -2.01
N ALA A 826 -35.25 -8.32 -2.68
CA ALA A 826 -33.90 -7.97 -3.13
C ALA A 826 -33.80 -6.57 -3.75
N ILE A 827 -34.84 -6.19 -4.49
CA ILE A 827 -34.98 -4.91 -5.19
C ILE A 827 -36.15 -4.15 -4.59
N LEU A 828 -35.86 -2.94 -4.11
CA LEU A 828 -36.88 -2.03 -3.61
C LEU A 828 -37.54 -1.26 -4.76
N ARG A 829 -38.79 -0.84 -4.60
CA ARG A 829 -39.52 -0.03 -5.59
C ARG A 829 -40.14 1.23 -4.96
N VAL A 830 -40.29 2.27 -5.77
CA VAL A 830 -40.83 3.58 -5.32
C VAL A 830 -42.23 3.43 -4.72
N GLY A 831 -42.41 3.89 -3.49
CA GLY A 831 -43.68 3.84 -2.78
C GLY A 831 -44.17 2.43 -2.41
N GLU A 832 -43.40 1.39 -2.71
CA GLU A 832 -43.62 0.03 -2.19
C GLU A 832 -42.87 -0.11 -0.85
N ALA A 833 -43.44 -0.91 0.06
CA ALA A 833 -42.78 -1.25 1.31
C ALA A 833 -41.93 -2.50 1.11
N GLY A 834 -40.61 -2.34 1.24
CA GLY A 834 -39.69 -3.45 1.42
C GLY A 834 -39.05 -3.38 2.80
N ASN A 835 -38.27 -4.39 3.13
CA ASN A 835 -37.57 -4.48 4.40
C ASN A 835 -36.07 -4.35 4.18
N LEU A 836 -35.38 -3.80 5.16
CA LEU A 836 -33.94 -3.60 5.22
C LEU A 836 -33.39 -4.33 6.46
N GLY A 837 -32.19 -4.86 6.37
CA GLY A 837 -31.49 -5.44 7.52
C GLY A 837 -29.98 -5.59 7.30
N VAL A 838 -29.31 -6.19 8.28
CA VAL A 838 -27.90 -6.58 8.24
C VAL A 838 -27.72 -7.86 9.09
N LEU A 839 -26.80 -8.74 8.71
CA LEU A 839 -26.34 -9.82 9.61
C LEU A 839 -25.29 -9.25 10.58
N VAL A 840 -25.34 -9.67 11.84
CA VAL A 840 -24.35 -9.29 12.85
C VAL A 840 -23.73 -10.55 13.44
N HIS A 841 -22.40 -10.60 13.43
CA HIS A 841 -21.60 -11.72 13.93
C HIS A 841 -21.32 -11.51 15.42
N GLY A 842 -21.60 -12.51 16.24
CA GLY A 842 -21.35 -12.55 17.68
C GLY A 842 -20.19 -13.47 18.02
N GLN A 843 -18.96 -12.94 18.00
CA GLN A 843 -17.78 -13.72 18.37
C GLN A 843 -17.65 -13.79 19.90
N GLY A 844 -18.29 -14.78 20.50
CA GLY A 844 -18.03 -15.23 21.86
C GLY A 844 -19.20 -15.02 22.82
N ILE A 845 -20.38 -15.50 22.52
CA ILE A 845 -21.53 -15.27 23.39
C ILE A 845 -21.63 -16.35 24.49
N LYS A 846 -21.41 -15.91 25.75
CA LYS A 846 -21.58 -16.73 26.98
C LYS A 846 -23.01 -16.78 27.50
N ASN A 847 -23.78 -15.75 27.22
CA ASN A 847 -25.15 -15.57 27.65
C ASN A 847 -25.87 -14.88 26.49
N PRO A 848 -27.06 -15.35 26.06
CA PRO A 848 -27.69 -14.81 24.86
C PRO A 848 -27.88 -13.29 24.91
N LEU A 849 -27.53 -12.63 23.81
CA LEU A 849 -27.76 -11.21 23.59
C LEU A 849 -29.12 -11.03 22.91
N GLU A 850 -30.09 -10.50 23.64
CA GLU A 850 -31.43 -10.19 23.14
C GLU A 850 -31.53 -8.72 22.68
N ASP A 851 -32.26 -8.46 21.60
CA ASP A 851 -32.61 -7.10 21.13
C ASP A 851 -31.42 -6.15 20.87
N ILE A 852 -30.30 -6.66 20.31
CA ILE A 852 -29.11 -5.86 19.95
C ILE A 852 -29.48 -4.73 18.97
N PRO A 853 -29.41 -3.44 19.33
CA PRO A 853 -29.93 -2.38 18.49
C PRO A 853 -29.05 -2.12 17.25
N VAL A 854 -29.68 -1.85 16.11
CA VAL A 854 -29.01 -1.42 14.86
C VAL A 854 -29.76 -0.22 14.27
N ARG A 855 -29.03 0.81 13.84
CA ARG A 855 -29.58 1.99 13.15
C ARG A 855 -29.23 1.98 11.68
N PHE A 856 -30.21 2.25 10.82
CA PHE A 856 -30.02 2.34 9.39
C PHE A 856 -30.14 3.79 8.92
N MET A 857 -29.09 4.28 8.28
CA MET A 857 -28.94 5.65 7.80
C MET A 857 -28.74 5.64 6.28
N ARG A 858 -29.10 6.73 5.60
CA ARG A 858 -28.95 6.89 4.16
C ARG A 858 -28.07 8.09 3.84
N ASP A 859 -27.27 7.97 2.80
CA ASP A 859 -26.35 8.97 2.24
C ASP A 859 -25.13 9.30 3.15
N ASP A 860 -25.27 9.29 4.47
CA ASP A 860 -24.19 9.47 5.45
C ASP A 860 -24.52 8.80 6.81
N PRO A 861 -23.56 8.18 7.54
CA PRO A 861 -23.84 7.40 8.75
C PRO A 861 -24.12 8.25 10.01
N GLN A 862 -23.66 9.50 10.08
CA GLN A 862 -23.78 10.35 11.28
C GLN A 862 -24.88 11.41 11.13
N THR A 863 -24.95 12.01 9.95
CA THR A 863 -25.73 13.21 9.59
C THR A 863 -26.82 12.93 8.55
N GLY A 864 -26.76 11.78 7.88
CA GLY A 864 -27.67 11.38 6.81
C GLY A 864 -29.10 11.08 7.26
N VAL A 865 -29.93 10.63 6.32
CA VAL A 865 -31.35 10.40 6.58
C VAL A 865 -31.54 9.07 7.31
N LEU A 866 -31.96 9.11 8.57
CA LEU A 866 -32.37 7.92 9.33
C LEU A 866 -33.53 7.21 8.61
N LEU A 867 -33.27 6.04 8.04
CA LEU A 867 -34.28 5.14 7.49
C LEU A 867 -35.08 4.48 8.61
N GLY A 868 -34.40 4.17 9.72
CA GLY A 868 -35.02 3.70 10.95
C GLY A 868 -34.04 2.97 11.86
N SER A 869 -34.60 2.19 12.79
CA SER A 869 -33.84 1.34 13.70
C SER A 869 -34.52 -0.02 13.79
N SER A 870 -33.71 -1.08 13.85
CA SER A 870 -34.16 -2.42 14.17
C SER A 870 -33.29 -3.00 15.30
N ALA A 871 -33.42 -4.30 15.55
CA ALA A 871 -32.53 -5.03 16.42
C ALA A 871 -32.32 -6.46 15.92
N VAL A 872 -31.15 -7.03 16.18
CA VAL A 872 -30.91 -8.48 16.09
C VAL A 872 -31.75 -9.14 17.18
N PRO A 873 -32.63 -10.11 16.86
CA PRO A 873 -33.49 -10.75 17.85
C PRO A 873 -32.71 -11.41 18.97
N PHE A 874 -31.68 -12.16 18.60
CA PHE A 874 -30.98 -13.11 19.45
C PHE A 874 -29.60 -13.38 18.85
N LEU A 875 -28.58 -13.50 19.68
CA LEU A 875 -27.36 -14.23 19.35
C LEU A 875 -27.02 -15.07 20.60
N ASP A 876 -26.74 -16.37 20.49
CA ASP A 876 -26.56 -17.26 21.65
C ASP A 876 -25.25 -18.04 21.72
N HIS A 877 -24.51 -18.17 20.62
CA HIS A 877 -23.32 -19.02 20.50
C HIS A 877 -22.01 -18.22 20.25
N PRO A 878 -20.82 -18.73 20.64
CA PRO A 878 -19.52 -18.07 20.46
C PRO A 878 -19.02 -17.69 19.06
N GLN A 879 -19.74 -18.05 17.99
CA GLN A 879 -19.53 -17.51 16.64
C GLN A 879 -20.88 -17.44 15.91
N ASP A 880 -21.92 -17.01 16.63
CA ASP A 880 -23.28 -16.94 16.09
C ASP A 880 -23.44 -15.79 15.10
N VAL A 881 -24.40 -15.92 14.18
CA VAL A 881 -24.71 -14.87 13.19
C VAL A 881 -26.21 -14.86 12.92
N ASP A 882 -26.90 -13.83 13.41
CA ASP A 882 -28.32 -13.58 13.16
C ASP A 882 -28.50 -12.20 12.51
N SER A 883 -29.61 -12.05 11.82
CA SER A 883 -30.00 -10.83 11.15
C SER A 883 -30.77 -9.91 12.07
N THR A 884 -30.62 -8.59 11.90
CA THR A 884 -31.65 -7.65 12.36
C THR A 884 -33.03 -8.06 11.84
N ARG A 885 -34.07 -7.89 12.67
CA ARG A 885 -35.47 -7.99 12.20
C ARG A 885 -35.73 -7.03 11.05
N ASP A 886 -36.63 -7.41 10.16
CA ASP A 886 -37.14 -6.61 9.04
C ASP A 886 -37.43 -5.14 9.41
N LEU A 887 -36.56 -4.21 9.01
CA LEU A 887 -36.86 -2.78 9.07
C LEU A 887 -37.67 -2.38 7.83
N ALA A 888 -38.98 -2.20 7.99
CA ALA A 888 -39.83 -1.71 6.91
C ALA A 888 -39.39 -0.30 6.46
N VAL A 889 -38.99 -0.19 5.19
CA VAL A 889 -38.53 1.04 4.52
C VAL A 889 -39.37 1.31 3.27
N THR A 890 -39.54 2.59 2.94
CA THR A 890 -40.21 3.06 1.72
C THR A 890 -39.40 4.20 1.12
N PHE A 891 -39.16 4.16 -0.19
CA PHE A 891 -38.41 5.20 -0.89
C PHE A 891 -39.34 6.00 -1.81
N ASP A 892 -39.27 7.33 -1.74
CA ASP A 892 -40.17 8.26 -2.45
C ASP A 892 -39.76 8.50 -3.92
N THR A 893 -38.56 8.09 -4.31
CA THR A 893 -37.95 8.31 -5.64
C THR A 893 -37.13 7.09 -6.06
N ALA A 894 -37.05 6.86 -7.37
CA ALA A 894 -36.17 5.84 -7.95
C ALA A 894 -34.74 6.38 -8.02
N GLY A 895 -33.75 5.49 -7.96
CA GLY A 895 -32.34 5.85 -8.03
C GLY A 895 -31.45 4.93 -7.20
N VAL A 896 -30.22 5.37 -6.99
CA VAL A 896 -29.15 4.65 -6.30
C VAL A 896 -28.86 5.36 -4.97
N TYR A 897 -28.79 4.61 -3.87
CA TYR A 897 -28.59 5.13 -2.52
C TYR A 897 -27.50 4.38 -1.78
N THR A 898 -26.66 5.09 -1.02
CA THR A 898 -25.79 4.44 -0.01
C THR A 898 -26.55 4.30 1.30
N VAL A 899 -26.57 3.10 1.85
CA VAL A 899 -27.23 2.75 3.12
C VAL A 899 -26.17 2.27 4.10
N PHE A 900 -26.15 2.86 5.29
CA PHE A 900 -25.25 2.50 6.40
C PHE A 900 -26.02 1.75 7.47
N ALA A 901 -25.42 0.73 8.07
CA ALA A 901 -25.91 0.05 9.26
C ALA A 901 -24.93 0.24 10.42
N LEU A 902 -25.39 0.86 11.51
CA LEU A 902 -24.62 1.13 12.72
C LEU A 902 -25.06 0.14 13.80
N ILE A 903 -24.16 -0.73 14.22
CA ILE A 903 -24.36 -1.82 15.19
C ILE A 903 -24.06 -1.30 16.60
N ASP A 904 -24.88 -1.71 17.58
CA ASP A 904 -24.99 -1.12 18.92
C ASP A 904 -24.72 0.41 18.95
N PRO A 905 -25.54 1.21 18.25
CA PRO A 905 -25.32 2.65 18.04
C PRO A 905 -25.56 3.49 19.32
N TYR A 906 -25.65 2.82 20.47
CA TYR A 906 -25.79 3.39 21.80
C TYR A 906 -24.72 2.89 22.79
N LYS A 907 -23.81 1.98 22.37
CA LYS A 907 -22.79 1.30 23.18
C LYS A 907 -23.37 0.77 24.51
N THR A 908 -24.38 -0.08 24.37
CA THR A 908 -25.13 -0.74 25.45
C THR A 908 -24.63 -2.14 25.81
N ILE A 909 -23.80 -2.74 24.96
CA ILE A 909 -23.17 -4.05 25.15
C ILE A 909 -21.66 -3.83 25.41
N GLU A 910 -21.10 -4.51 26.41
CA GLU A 910 -19.65 -4.49 26.68
C GLU A 910 -18.92 -5.43 25.71
N THR A 911 -18.69 -4.95 24.48
CA THR A 911 -17.67 -5.47 23.55
C THR A 911 -16.27 -4.96 23.94
N ASP A 912 -15.21 -5.51 23.35
CA ASP A 912 -13.88 -4.89 23.38
C ASP A 912 -13.80 -3.61 22.53
N ASP A 913 -14.68 -3.51 21.53
CA ASP A 913 -14.67 -2.42 20.56
C ASP A 913 -15.22 -1.07 21.09
N THR A 914 -14.30 -0.16 21.39
CA THR A 914 -14.62 1.26 21.57
C THR A 914 -14.18 2.15 20.40
N THR A 915 -13.43 1.63 19.41
CA THR A 915 -12.57 2.42 18.49
C THR A 915 -12.49 1.95 17.02
N ARG A 916 -13.05 0.80 16.64
CA ARG A 916 -13.04 0.26 15.27
C ARG A 916 -14.20 0.82 14.43
N SER A 917 -14.13 0.54 13.12
CA SER A 917 -15.14 0.89 12.11
C SER A 917 -16.01 -0.30 11.67
N ASP A 918 -15.75 -1.52 12.16
CA ASP A 918 -16.49 -2.75 11.81
C ASP A 918 -17.91 -2.82 12.39
N ASN A 919 -18.22 -1.95 13.37
CA ASN A 919 -19.58 -1.66 13.83
C ASN A 919 -20.34 -0.63 12.96
N VAL A 920 -19.76 -0.13 11.85
CA VAL A 920 -20.43 0.75 10.87
C VAL A 920 -20.13 0.31 9.44
N VAL A 921 -21.02 -0.50 8.87
CA VAL A 921 -20.93 -1.02 7.49
C VAL A 921 -21.83 -0.25 6.52
N GLN A 922 -21.51 -0.29 5.22
CA GLN A 922 -22.24 0.42 4.16
C GLN A 922 -22.52 -0.44 2.92
N ARG A 923 -23.61 -0.14 2.21
CA ARG A 923 -23.97 -0.81 0.96
C ARG A 923 -24.75 0.12 0.02
N THR A 924 -24.48 0.02 -1.28
CA THR A 924 -25.30 0.63 -2.33
C THR A 924 -26.58 -0.19 -2.59
N VAL A 925 -27.74 0.47 -2.57
CA VAL A 925 -29.07 -0.08 -2.81
C VAL A 925 -29.73 0.65 -3.97
N VAL A 926 -30.29 -0.10 -4.92
CA VAL A 926 -31.03 0.45 -6.08
C VAL A 926 -32.54 0.35 -5.83
N VAL A 927 -33.24 1.45 -6.08
CA VAL A 927 -34.71 1.54 -6.00
C VAL A 927 -35.25 1.73 -7.42
N LEU A 928 -36.00 0.76 -7.91
CA LEU A 928 -36.62 0.80 -9.23
C LEU A 928 -37.99 1.53 -9.23
N PRO A 929 -38.49 1.97 -10.39
CA PRO A 929 -39.89 2.35 -10.54
C PRO A 929 -40.88 1.21 -10.16
N PRO A 930 -42.15 1.54 -9.84
CA PRO A 930 -43.18 0.56 -9.54
C PRO A 930 -43.47 -0.34 -10.74
N SER A 931 -43.68 -1.65 -10.51
CA SER A 931 -43.94 -2.63 -11.56
C SER A 931 -45.29 -3.32 -11.38
N PRO A 932 -46.03 -3.64 -12.47
CA PRO A 932 -47.18 -4.53 -12.41
C PRO A 932 -46.80 -5.99 -12.12
N ASP A 933 -45.57 -6.40 -12.42
CA ASP A 933 -45.04 -7.74 -12.15
C ASP A 933 -44.06 -7.72 -10.97
N GLN A 934 -44.15 -8.77 -10.14
CA GLN A 934 -43.45 -8.93 -8.86
C GLN A 934 -43.09 -10.40 -8.58
N LYS A 935 -43.13 -11.28 -9.60
CA LYS A 935 -42.84 -12.71 -9.44
C LYS A 935 -41.42 -13.04 -9.89
N PRO A 936 -40.56 -13.58 -9.02
CA PRO A 936 -39.28 -14.13 -9.44
C PRO A 936 -39.40 -15.30 -10.42
N PRO A 937 -38.53 -15.38 -11.45
CA PRO A 937 -38.36 -16.58 -12.25
C PRO A 937 -37.75 -17.71 -11.41
N VAL A 938 -37.88 -18.95 -11.88
CA VAL A 938 -37.41 -20.16 -11.16
C VAL A 938 -36.40 -20.94 -11.99
N ILE A 939 -35.22 -21.19 -11.41
CA ILE A 939 -34.25 -22.12 -11.97
C ILE A 939 -34.66 -23.55 -11.63
N THR A 940 -34.85 -24.37 -12.66
CA THR A 940 -35.31 -25.76 -12.56
C THR A 940 -34.16 -26.77 -12.64
N SER A 941 -33.01 -26.39 -13.22
CA SER A 941 -31.74 -27.10 -13.06
C SER A 941 -30.55 -26.23 -13.49
N PHE A 942 -29.39 -26.52 -12.91
CA PHE A 942 -28.08 -25.93 -13.20
C PHE A 942 -27.03 -27.05 -13.18
N ARG A 943 -26.09 -27.05 -14.13
CA ARG A 943 -25.06 -28.10 -14.29
C ARG A 943 -23.76 -27.53 -14.84
N ILE A 944 -22.64 -28.12 -14.41
CA ILE A 944 -21.31 -27.90 -14.99
C ILE A 944 -20.95 -29.11 -15.86
N ASN A 945 -20.52 -28.90 -17.11
CA ASN A 945 -20.14 -29.94 -18.06
C ASN A 945 -21.16 -31.10 -18.15
N GLU A 946 -22.45 -30.75 -18.29
CA GLU A 946 -23.62 -31.66 -18.29
C GLU A 946 -23.85 -32.49 -17.00
N GLY A 947 -23.05 -32.24 -15.95
CA GLY A 947 -23.06 -32.96 -14.68
C GLY A 947 -21.86 -33.90 -14.53
N ALA A 948 -20.65 -33.42 -14.84
CA ALA A 948 -19.40 -34.13 -14.57
C ALA A 948 -18.89 -33.81 -13.16
N ASP A 949 -18.41 -34.83 -12.44
CA ASP A 949 -17.88 -34.67 -11.08
C ASP A 949 -16.47 -34.02 -11.05
N GLU A 950 -15.70 -34.15 -12.14
CA GLU A 950 -14.31 -33.71 -12.27
C GLU A 950 -14.04 -33.05 -13.65
N THR A 951 -13.02 -32.18 -13.72
CA THR A 951 -12.45 -31.66 -14.97
C THR A 951 -10.96 -31.38 -14.84
N SER A 952 -10.19 -31.68 -15.88
CA SER A 952 -8.79 -31.27 -16.02
C SER A 952 -8.61 -30.02 -16.91
N ASP A 953 -9.71 -29.50 -17.48
CA ASP A 953 -9.77 -28.25 -18.25
C ASP A 953 -10.51 -27.20 -17.40
N PRO A 954 -9.91 -26.01 -17.11
CA PRO A 954 -10.60 -24.96 -16.37
C PRO A 954 -11.73 -24.30 -17.18
N ALA A 955 -11.78 -24.47 -18.52
CA ALA A 955 -12.87 -23.99 -19.36
C ALA A 955 -14.05 -24.97 -19.32
N VAL A 956 -15.09 -24.62 -18.56
CA VAL A 956 -16.30 -25.42 -18.35
C VAL A 956 -17.53 -24.80 -19.00
N ASN A 957 -18.56 -25.62 -19.21
CA ASN A 957 -19.85 -25.19 -19.75
C ASN A 957 -20.93 -25.26 -18.67
N LEU A 958 -21.62 -24.13 -18.46
CA LEU A 958 -22.69 -23.96 -17.48
C LEU A 958 -24.05 -24.08 -18.17
N THR A 959 -24.72 -25.21 -18.04
CA THR A 959 -26.06 -25.46 -18.61
C THR A 959 -27.14 -25.15 -17.58
N ILE A 960 -28.05 -24.21 -17.92
CA ILE A 960 -29.09 -23.70 -17.03
C ILE A 960 -30.48 -23.74 -17.68
N HIS A 961 -31.48 -24.11 -16.88
CA HIS A 961 -32.89 -24.11 -17.23
C HIS A 961 -33.70 -23.19 -16.29
N ALA A 962 -33.98 -21.94 -16.68
CA ALA A 962 -34.89 -21.04 -15.97
C ALA A 962 -36.27 -20.94 -16.67
N LEU A 963 -37.32 -20.61 -15.90
CA LEU A 963 -38.70 -20.41 -16.37
C LEU A 963 -39.42 -19.34 -15.52
N ASP A 964 -40.27 -18.53 -16.16
CA ASP A 964 -41.17 -17.58 -15.48
C ASP A 964 -42.60 -18.14 -15.31
N GLN A 965 -43.34 -17.67 -14.29
CA GLN A 965 -44.62 -18.20 -13.84
C GLN A 965 -45.84 -17.36 -14.27
N GLN A 966 -46.15 -17.47 -15.57
CA GLN A 966 -47.41 -17.08 -16.23
C GLN A 966 -48.64 -17.12 -15.31
N PRO A 967 -49.54 -16.11 -15.36
CA PRO A 967 -49.90 -15.37 -16.58
C PRO A 967 -49.55 -13.87 -16.55
N ASP A 968 -48.37 -13.53 -16.01
CA ASP A 968 -47.86 -12.16 -15.95
C ASP A 968 -46.84 -11.93 -17.11
N PRO A 969 -46.45 -10.67 -17.43
CA PRO A 969 -45.76 -10.38 -18.68
C PRO A 969 -44.28 -10.80 -18.75
N GLY A 970 -43.65 -11.13 -17.61
CA GLY A 970 -42.24 -11.49 -17.54
C GLY A 970 -41.81 -12.61 -18.50
N GLU A 971 -40.70 -12.36 -19.21
CA GLU A 971 -39.82 -13.41 -19.73
C GLU A 971 -38.45 -13.32 -19.02
N VAL A 972 -37.78 -14.45 -18.83
CA VAL A 972 -36.45 -14.49 -18.19
C VAL A 972 -35.44 -13.75 -19.09
N ALA A 973 -35.09 -12.53 -18.72
CA ALA A 973 -34.21 -11.66 -19.48
C ALA A 973 -32.75 -12.11 -19.42
N GLY A 974 -32.28 -12.59 -18.26
CA GLY A 974 -30.89 -12.96 -18.07
C GLY A 974 -30.57 -13.88 -16.90
N VAL A 975 -29.31 -14.28 -16.83
CA VAL A 975 -28.74 -15.12 -15.76
C VAL A 975 -27.35 -14.60 -15.34
N ALA A 976 -27.01 -14.79 -14.08
CA ALA A 976 -25.72 -14.43 -13.50
C ALA A 976 -25.13 -15.62 -12.74
N PHE A 977 -23.80 -15.74 -12.76
CA PHE A 977 -23.07 -16.84 -12.13
C PHE A 977 -22.11 -16.32 -11.05
N ILE A 978 -21.86 -17.15 -10.03
CA ILE A 978 -20.95 -16.87 -8.93
C ILE A 978 -20.13 -18.13 -8.65
N GLU A 979 -18.81 -18.02 -8.55
CA GLU A 979 -17.90 -19.09 -8.13
C GLU A 979 -17.50 -18.85 -6.67
N TYR A 980 -17.62 -19.89 -5.85
CA TYR A 980 -17.35 -19.87 -4.41
C TYR A 980 -16.12 -20.73 -4.07
N GLU A 981 -15.30 -20.20 -3.18
CA GLU A 981 -14.20 -20.92 -2.53
C GLU A 981 -14.34 -20.80 -1.01
N TYR A 982 -14.06 -21.87 -0.28
CA TYR A 982 -14.05 -21.84 1.18
C TYR A 982 -12.75 -21.22 1.68
N LYS A 983 -12.84 -20.30 2.64
CA LYS A 983 -11.68 -19.65 3.27
C LYS A 983 -11.53 -20.17 4.70
N PRO A 984 -10.60 -21.10 4.99
CA PRO A 984 -10.51 -21.75 6.30
C PRO A 984 -10.34 -20.77 7.47
N VAL A 985 -9.57 -19.69 7.28
CA VAL A 985 -9.37 -18.62 8.28
C VAL A 985 -10.68 -17.92 8.68
N LEU A 986 -11.67 -17.91 7.79
CA LEU A 986 -12.98 -17.27 7.99
C LEU A 986 -14.11 -18.29 8.25
N ALA A 987 -13.80 -19.59 8.31
CA ALA A 987 -14.72 -20.72 8.43
C ALA A 987 -15.91 -20.74 7.43
N ARG A 988 -15.89 -19.92 6.36
CA ARG A 988 -17.05 -19.66 5.48
C ARG A 988 -16.73 -19.80 3.99
N TRP A 989 -17.79 -19.99 3.22
CA TRP A 989 -17.76 -19.90 1.75
C TRP A 989 -17.77 -18.43 1.33
N THR A 990 -16.81 -18.03 0.50
CA THR A 990 -16.66 -16.66 0.00
C THR A 990 -16.89 -16.64 -1.51
N PRO A 991 -17.70 -15.71 -2.06
CA PRO A 991 -17.76 -15.51 -3.50
C PRO A 991 -16.41 -14.93 -3.96
N VAL A 992 -15.74 -15.63 -4.88
CA VAL A 992 -14.38 -15.29 -5.35
C VAL A 992 -14.35 -14.87 -6.81
N LYS A 993 -15.46 -15.06 -7.54
CA LYS A 993 -15.68 -14.54 -8.89
C LYS A 993 -17.18 -14.44 -9.16
N VAL A 994 -17.62 -13.37 -9.80
CA VAL A 994 -19.03 -13.09 -10.16
C VAL A 994 -19.08 -12.80 -11.67
N SER A 995 -20.21 -13.03 -12.34
CA SER A 995 -20.46 -12.51 -13.69
C SER A 995 -20.41 -10.98 -13.68
N ASP A 996 -19.61 -10.37 -14.56
CA ASP A 996 -19.49 -8.90 -14.65
C ASP A 996 -20.82 -8.19 -15.00
N ALA A 997 -21.77 -8.92 -15.60
CA ALA A 997 -23.12 -8.46 -15.93
C ALA A 997 -24.10 -9.64 -16.02
N TRP A 998 -25.40 -9.35 -16.06
CA TRP A 998 -26.44 -10.33 -16.36
C TRP A 998 -26.33 -10.79 -17.83
N HIS A 999 -26.03 -12.07 -18.05
CA HIS A 999 -25.93 -12.66 -19.39
C HIS A 999 -27.33 -12.89 -19.98
N PRO A 1000 -27.64 -12.46 -21.22
CA PRO A 1000 -28.97 -12.67 -21.82
C PRO A 1000 -29.40 -14.14 -21.87
N PHE A 1001 -30.68 -14.40 -21.61
CA PHE A 1001 -31.26 -15.75 -21.56
C PHE A 1001 -32.24 -15.99 -22.74
N PRO A 1002 -31.75 -16.39 -23.93
CA PRO A 1002 -32.58 -16.43 -25.14
C PRO A 1002 -33.54 -17.63 -25.22
N THR A 1003 -33.26 -18.74 -24.53
CA THR A 1003 -34.07 -19.97 -24.53
C THR A 1003 -33.85 -20.81 -23.28
N THR A 1004 -34.85 -21.63 -22.91
CA THR A 1004 -34.70 -22.70 -21.91
C THR A 1004 -34.47 -24.06 -22.60
N PRO A 1005 -33.34 -24.76 -22.39
CA PRO A 1005 -32.11 -24.32 -21.73
C PRO A 1005 -31.24 -23.36 -22.54
N SER A 1006 -30.29 -22.75 -21.85
CA SER A 1006 -29.12 -22.07 -22.43
C SER A 1006 -27.83 -22.59 -21.77
N THR A 1007 -26.71 -22.50 -22.47
CA THR A 1007 -25.39 -22.94 -22.00
C THR A 1007 -24.38 -21.81 -22.15
N TYR A 1008 -23.60 -21.54 -21.11
CA TYR A 1008 -22.67 -20.41 -21.02
C TYR A 1008 -21.25 -20.91 -20.75
N PRO A 1009 -20.21 -20.38 -21.41
CA PRO A 1009 -18.83 -20.71 -21.09
C PRO A 1009 -18.41 -20.04 -19.78
N TRP A 1010 -17.64 -20.75 -18.96
CA TRP A 1010 -17.03 -20.21 -17.74
C TRP A 1010 -15.61 -20.74 -17.59
N ASN A 1011 -14.69 -19.91 -17.11
CA ASN A 1011 -13.34 -20.36 -16.77
C ASN A 1011 -13.19 -20.35 -15.25
N LEU A 1012 -12.97 -21.52 -14.66
CA LEU A 1012 -12.73 -21.70 -13.23
C LEU A 1012 -11.47 -20.94 -12.76
N LEU A 1013 -11.35 -20.75 -11.45
CA LEU A 1013 -10.09 -20.28 -10.85
C LEU A 1013 -8.95 -21.30 -11.03
N PRO A 1014 -7.69 -20.84 -11.19
CA PRO A 1014 -6.56 -21.69 -11.58
C PRO A 1014 -6.05 -22.63 -10.48
N SER A 1015 -6.45 -22.44 -9.23
CA SER A 1015 -6.13 -23.32 -8.10
C SER A 1015 -6.97 -24.60 -8.13
N ALA A 1016 -6.31 -25.76 -7.99
CA ALA A 1016 -6.95 -27.08 -7.99
C ALA A 1016 -7.76 -27.35 -6.71
N GLY A 1017 -8.80 -28.17 -6.82
CA GLY A 1017 -9.73 -28.50 -5.73
C GLY A 1017 -11.20 -28.38 -6.12
N MET A 1018 -12.08 -28.47 -5.12
CA MET A 1018 -13.53 -28.32 -5.25
C MET A 1018 -13.94 -26.89 -5.63
N ARG A 1019 -14.87 -26.77 -6.58
CA ARG A 1019 -15.41 -25.50 -7.10
C ARG A 1019 -16.93 -25.55 -7.06
N TYR A 1020 -17.53 -24.77 -6.16
CA TYR A 1020 -18.98 -24.57 -6.14
C TYR A 1020 -19.34 -23.37 -7.00
N LEU A 1021 -20.25 -23.58 -7.96
CA LEU A 1021 -20.83 -22.49 -8.74
C LEU A 1021 -22.30 -22.34 -8.40
N TYR A 1022 -22.75 -21.09 -8.40
CA TYR A 1022 -24.12 -20.64 -8.20
C TYR A 1022 -24.61 -19.98 -9.48
N ALA A 1023 -25.93 -20.02 -9.68
CA ALA A 1023 -26.64 -19.27 -10.71
C ALA A 1023 -27.89 -18.60 -10.13
N ARG A 1024 -28.15 -17.37 -10.56
CA ARG A 1024 -29.43 -16.66 -10.39
C ARG A 1024 -29.98 -16.25 -11.77
N ALA A 1025 -31.29 -16.07 -11.87
CA ALA A 1025 -31.98 -15.60 -13.06
C ALA A 1025 -32.76 -14.30 -12.77
N ILE A 1026 -32.99 -13.47 -13.79
CA ILE A 1026 -33.74 -12.21 -13.69
C ILE A 1026 -34.76 -12.10 -14.83
N ASP A 1027 -35.95 -11.55 -14.57
CA ASP A 1027 -36.94 -11.19 -15.59
C ASP A 1027 -36.76 -9.75 -16.12
N ASP A 1028 -37.51 -9.37 -17.17
CA ASP A 1028 -37.42 -8.06 -17.82
C ASP A 1028 -38.02 -6.89 -17.00
N THR A 1029 -38.77 -7.19 -15.93
CA THR A 1029 -39.22 -6.20 -14.92
C THR A 1029 -38.28 -6.08 -13.73
N GLY A 1030 -37.32 -7.00 -13.64
CA GLY A 1030 -36.18 -7.02 -12.72
C GLY A 1030 -36.23 -8.07 -11.61
N ASN A 1031 -37.27 -8.90 -11.44
CA ASN A 1031 -37.34 -9.77 -10.25
C ASN A 1031 -36.32 -10.92 -10.34
N ILE A 1032 -35.64 -11.22 -9.23
CA ILE A 1032 -34.48 -12.14 -9.19
C ILE A 1032 -34.84 -13.48 -8.55
N SER A 1033 -34.43 -14.59 -9.16
CA SER A 1033 -34.62 -15.95 -8.64
C SER A 1033 -33.80 -16.23 -7.38
N GLY A 1034 -34.32 -17.15 -6.55
CA GLY A 1034 -33.46 -17.89 -5.61
C GLY A 1034 -32.34 -18.66 -6.33
N PRO A 1035 -31.21 -18.94 -5.67
CA PRO A 1035 -30.04 -19.51 -6.31
C PRO A 1035 -30.18 -21.02 -6.60
N ALA A 1036 -29.56 -21.47 -7.70
CA ALA A 1036 -29.29 -22.88 -7.97
C ALA A 1036 -27.77 -23.13 -7.95
N ARG A 1037 -27.34 -24.31 -7.49
CA ARG A 1037 -25.92 -24.62 -7.26
C ARG A 1037 -25.44 -25.93 -7.88
N ALA A 1038 -24.17 -25.97 -8.26
CA ALA A 1038 -23.46 -27.14 -8.75
C ALA A 1038 -22.03 -27.19 -8.18
N LEU A 1039 -21.41 -28.37 -8.23
CA LEU A 1039 -20.04 -28.65 -7.81
C LEU A 1039 -19.30 -29.30 -8.97
N ILE A 1040 -18.01 -28.99 -9.11
CA ILE A 1040 -17.04 -29.78 -9.89
C ILE A 1040 -15.68 -29.78 -9.17
N ASN A 1041 -14.90 -30.85 -9.29
CA ASN A 1041 -13.49 -30.85 -8.91
C ASN A 1041 -12.63 -30.38 -10.07
N TYR A 1042 -11.76 -29.40 -9.87
CA TYR A 1042 -10.73 -29.02 -10.84
C TYR A 1042 -9.43 -29.76 -10.53
N GLU A 1043 -9.08 -30.69 -11.40
CA GLU A 1043 -7.96 -31.63 -11.29
C GLU A 1043 -7.05 -31.52 -12.52
N PRO A 1044 -6.27 -30.43 -12.64
CA PRO A 1044 -5.18 -30.38 -13.61
C PRO A 1044 -4.19 -31.49 -13.26
N GLY A 1045 -3.91 -32.41 -14.21
CA GLY A 1045 -3.23 -33.70 -13.99
C GLY A 1045 -1.75 -33.67 -13.53
N ARG A 1046 -1.29 -32.52 -13.03
CA ARG A 1046 -0.16 -32.30 -12.12
C ARG A 1046 -0.42 -30.95 -11.46
N THR A 1047 -0.37 -30.89 -10.14
CA THR A 1047 -0.60 -29.65 -9.38
C THR A 1047 0.29 -29.59 -8.14
N SER A 1048 0.31 -28.46 -7.45
CA SER A 1048 1.10 -28.24 -6.23
C SER A 1048 0.25 -27.88 -5.01
N VAL A 1049 0.84 -28.16 -3.85
CA VAL A 1049 0.38 -27.73 -2.52
C VAL A 1049 1.59 -27.18 -1.76
N SER A 1050 1.41 -26.06 -1.08
CA SER A 1050 2.47 -25.39 -0.30
C SER A 1050 2.59 -26.02 1.09
N GLN A 1051 3.72 -25.83 1.79
CA GLN A 1051 3.84 -26.28 3.18
C GLN A 1051 2.74 -25.66 4.06
N GLY A 1052 2.02 -26.52 4.80
CA GLY A 1052 0.90 -26.12 5.66
C GLY A 1052 -0.43 -25.89 4.94
N GLU A 1053 -0.47 -25.97 3.61
CA GLU A 1053 -1.67 -25.78 2.80
C GLU A 1053 -2.43 -27.10 2.60
N THR A 1054 -3.76 -27.04 2.45
CA THR A 1054 -4.61 -28.20 2.13
C THR A 1054 -5.40 -27.98 0.84
N ARG A 1055 -5.30 -28.91 -0.10
CA ARG A 1055 -6.12 -28.97 -1.32
C ARG A 1055 -7.26 -29.96 -1.09
N ILE A 1056 -8.50 -29.57 -1.40
CA ILE A 1056 -9.70 -30.28 -0.95
C ILE A 1056 -10.59 -30.61 -2.15
N TYR A 1057 -11.01 -31.86 -2.25
CA TYR A 1057 -11.81 -32.42 -3.34
C TYR A 1057 -13.02 -33.18 -2.77
N ARG A 1058 -14.11 -33.30 -3.53
CA ARG A 1058 -15.34 -33.97 -3.08
C ARG A 1058 -15.99 -34.83 -4.15
N TYR A 1059 -16.20 -36.11 -3.84
CA TYR A 1059 -16.77 -37.09 -4.76
C TYR A 1059 -18.04 -37.73 -4.19
N GLN A 1060 -18.98 -38.10 -5.06
CA GLN A 1060 -20.18 -38.84 -4.67
C GLN A 1060 -19.94 -40.35 -4.77
N VAL A 1061 -20.24 -41.09 -3.71
CA VAL A 1061 -20.06 -42.55 -3.65
C VAL A 1061 -21.38 -43.23 -3.28
N ALA A 1062 -21.74 -44.25 -4.05
CA ALA A 1062 -22.94 -45.05 -3.88
C ALA A 1062 -22.68 -46.37 -3.15
N ASP A 1063 -23.75 -46.95 -2.60
CA ASP A 1063 -23.76 -48.22 -1.89
C ASP A 1063 -23.14 -49.38 -2.71
N GLY A 1064 -22.31 -50.19 -2.04
CA GLY A 1064 -21.62 -51.34 -2.63
C GLY A 1064 -20.42 -51.05 -3.54
N GLN A 1065 -20.03 -49.77 -3.70
CA GLN A 1065 -18.75 -49.42 -4.33
C GLN A 1065 -17.58 -49.59 -3.35
N GLN A 1066 -16.43 -50.03 -3.87
CA GLN A 1066 -15.13 -49.90 -3.21
C GLN A 1066 -14.52 -48.56 -3.63
N VAL A 1067 -13.99 -47.79 -2.67
CA VAL A 1067 -13.25 -46.56 -2.96
C VAL A 1067 -11.75 -46.84 -2.93
N THR A 1068 -11.01 -46.25 -3.85
CA THR A 1068 -9.55 -46.14 -3.81
C THR A 1068 -9.17 -44.73 -4.22
N VAL A 1069 -8.22 -44.15 -3.50
CA VAL A 1069 -7.69 -42.81 -3.72
C VAL A 1069 -6.17 -42.94 -3.80
N ASP A 1070 -5.63 -42.62 -4.97
CA ASP A 1070 -4.20 -42.73 -5.28
C ASP A 1070 -3.60 -41.32 -5.40
N LEU A 1071 -2.51 -41.06 -4.66
CA LEU A 1071 -1.79 -39.79 -4.67
C LEU A 1071 -0.33 -40.04 -5.08
N GLU A 1072 -0.02 -39.82 -6.36
CA GLU A 1072 1.35 -39.89 -6.87
C GLU A 1072 2.11 -38.64 -6.41
N VAL A 1073 3.12 -38.79 -5.55
CA VAL A 1073 3.93 -37.66 -5.04
C VAL A 1073 5.14 -37.47 -5.94
N VAL A 1074 5.04 -36.48 -6.84
CA VAL A 1074 6.04 -36.22 -7.89
C VAL A 1074 7.30 -35.57 -7.32
N SER A 1075 7.16 -34.76 -6.28
CA SER A 1075 8.24 -34.21 -5.45
C SER A 1075 7.68 -33.61 -4.16
N GLY A 1076 8.49 -33.54 -3.10
CA GLY A 1076 8.06 -33.05 -1.78
C GLY A 1076 7.51 -34.15 -0.89
N ASP A 1077 6.75 -33.75 0.13
CA ASP A 1077 6.04 -34.62 1.08
C ASP A 1077 4.59 -34.12 1.20
N ALA A 1078 3.62 -34.94 0.78
CA ALA A 1078 2.21 -34.60 0.72
C ALA A 1078 1.34 -35.73 1.29
N ASP A 1079 0.62 -35.43 2.36
CA ASP A 1079 -0.22 -36.38 3.08
C ASP A 1079 -1.62 -36.48 2.46
N LEU A 1080 -2.26 -37.64 2.61
CA LEU A 1080 -3.61 -37.95 2.13
C LEU A 1080 -4.56 -38.30 3.29
N TYR A 1081 -5.58 -37.46 3.48
CA TYR A 1081 -6.65 -37.66 4.46
C TYR A 1081 -7.99 -37.77 3.75
N VAL A 1082 -8.79 -38.80 4.05
CA VAL A 1082 -10.09 -39.05 3.42
C VAL A 1082 -11.19 -39.17 4.47
N TRP A 1083 -12.25 -38.38 4.30
CA TRP A 1083 -13.39 -38.27 5.20
C TRP A 1083 -14.68 -38.72 4.49
N SER A 1084 -15.57 -39.42 5.20
CA SER A 1084 -16.89 -39.77 4.66
C SER A 1084 -17.98 -38.80 5.14
N SER A 1085 -19.18 -38.92 4.58
CA SER A 1085 -20.37 -38.21 5.05
C SER A 1085 -20.91 -38.71 6.40
N ASP A 1086 -20.37 -39.79 6.97
CA ASP A 1086 -20.53 -40.09 8.40
C ASP A 1086 -19.52 -39.24 9.18
N THR A 1087 -20.00 -38.14 9.76
CA THR A 1087 -19.20 -37.19 10.54
C THR A 1087 -18.77 -37.73 11.91
N SER A 1088 -19.14 -38.97 12.27
CA SER A 1088 -18.60 -39.67 13.44
C SER A 1088 -17.43 -40.61 13.12
N ALA A 1089 -17.12 -40.82 11.83
CA ALA A 1089 -15.98 -41.62 11.40
C ALA A 1089 -14.66 -40.83 11.45
N SER A 1090 -13.63 -41.44 12.04
CA SER A 1090 -12.24 -40.99 11.89
C SER A 1090 -11.79 -41.05 10.42
N PRO A 1091 -10.80 -40.24 9.99
CA PRO A 1091 -10.35 -40.26 8.60
C PRO A 1091 -9.65 -41.58 8.26
N TRP A 1092 -9.72 -41.98 7.00
CA TRP A 1092 -8.75 -42.91 6.43
C TRP A 1092 -7.50 -42.11 6.06
N VAL A 1093 -6.33 -42.60 6.45
CA VAL A 1093 -5.07 -41.84 6.43
C VAL A 1093 -3.99 -42.57 5.66
N SER A 1094 -3.22 -41.82 4.90
CA SER A 1094 -1.93 -42.19 4.34
C SER A 1094 -0.99 -40.99 4.43
N ASN A 1095 0.07 -41.07 5.25
CA ASN A 1095 0.98 -39.97 5.51
C ASN A 1095 2.42 -40.47 5.78
N LEU A 1096 2.98 -41.26 4.85
CA LEU A 1096 4.36 -41.74 4.99
C LEU A 1096 5.36 -40.58 4.84
N PRO A 1097 6.63 -40.74 5.28
CA PRO A 1097 7.63 -39.67 5.20
C PRO A 1097 8.35 -39.61 3.83
N ALA A 1098 7.97 -40.46 2.87
CA ALA A 1098 8.34 -40.42 1.44
C ALA A 1098 7.69 -41.59 0.68
N GLY A 1099 6.79 -41.31 -0.27
CA GLY A 1099 6.21 -42.32 -1.16
C GLY A 1099 4.99 -41.83 -1.94
N ASP A 1100 4.37 -42.73 -2.70
CA ASP A 1100 3.02 -42.52 -3.24
C ASP A 1100 1.99 -42.96 -2.19
N GLU A 1101 1.17 -42.01 -1.73
CA GLU A 1101 0.14 -42.25 -0.72
C GLU A 1101 -1.10 -42.92 -1.32
N GLN A 1102 -1.73 -43.82 -0.56
CA GLN A 1102 -2.93 -44.53 -1.03
C GLN A 1102 -3.91 -44.83 0.11
N VAL A 1103 -5.18 -44.48 -0.10
CA VAL A 1103 -6.30 -44.87 0.76
C VAL A 1103 -7.20 -45.86 0.01
N LEU A 1104 -7.57 -46.96 0.65
CA LEU A 1104 -8.48 -47.98 0.11
C LEU A 1104 -9.58 -48.26 1.14
N ILE A 1105 -10.83 -47.99 0.78
CA ILE A 1105 -12.00 -48.21 1.63
C ILE A 1105 -12.80 -49.40 1.08
N PRO A 1106 -12.87 -50.54 1.80
CA PRO A 1106 -13.63 -51.70 1.37
C PRO A 1106 -15.13 -51.38 1.22
N ALA A 1107 -15.80 -52.00 0.24
CA ALA A 1107 -17.22 -51.77 -0.03
C ALA A 1107 -18.20 -52.23 1.08
N GLY A 1108 -17.70 -52.80 2.18
CA GLY A 1108 -18.47 -53.07 3.40
C GLY A 1108 -18.30 -52.02 4.50
N GLU A 1109 -17.41 -51.05 4.28
CA GLU A 1109 -17.08 -49.93 5.19
C GLU A 1109 -17.46 -48.56 4.58
N VAL A 1110 -17.77 -48.53 3.27
CA VAL A 1110 -18.29 -47.35 2.57
C VAL A 1110 -19.70 -47.00 3.05
N VAL A 1111 -19.83 -45.85 3.71
CA VAL A 1111 -21.10 -45.14 3.91
C VAL A 1111 -21.47 -44.42 2.61
N PRO A 1112 -22.69 -44.56 2.05
CA PRO A 1112 -23.08 -43.85 0.82
C PRO A 1112 -23.24 -42.35 1.04
N GLY A 1113 -22.65 -41.52 0.19
CA GLY A 1113 -22.70 -40.06 0.27
C GLY A 1113 -21.44 -39.36 -0.27
N VAL A 1114 -21.15 -38.18 0.28
CA VAL A 1114 -19.97 -37.39 -0.07
C VAL A 1114 -18.73 -37.96 0.60
N TYR A 1115 -17.65 -38.12 -0.17
CA TYR A 1115 -16.30 -38.32 0.36
C TYR A 1115 -15.48 -37.07 0.09
N GLN A 1116 -14.88 -36.51 1.14
CA GLN A 1116 -13.96 -35.40 1.05
C GLN A 1116 -12.53 -35.93 1.10
N VAL A 1117 -11.74 -35.58 0.09
CA VAL A 1117 -10.32 -35.93 0.00
C VAL A 1117 -9.52 -34.66 0.23
N GLU A 1118 -8.59 -34.72 1.18
CA GLU A 1118 -7.72 -33.63 1.58
C GLU A 1118 -6.27 -34.04 1.34
N VAL A 1119 -5.57 -33.25 0.51
CA VAL A 1119 -4.14 -33.39 0.23
C VAL A 1119 -3.41 -32.25 0.93
N PHE A 1120 -2.58 -32.58 1.92
CA PHE A 1120 -1.90 -31.62 2.79
C PHE A 1120 -0.41 -31.56 2.48
N GLY A 1121 0.14 -30.36 2.27
CA GLY A 1121 1.59 -30.17 2.08
C GLY A 1121 2.34 -30.23 3.41
N PHE A 1122 2.95 -31.37 3.72
CA PHE A 1122 3.88 -31.46 4.87
C PHE A 1122 5.19 -30.71 4.56
N THR A 1123 5.61 -30.72 3.29
CA THR A 1123 6.47 -29.69 2.68
C THR A 1123 5.75 -29.08 1.47
N ASP A 1124 6.38 -28.13 0.79
CA ASP A 1124 6.01 -27.82 -0.60
C ASP A 1124 6.11 -29.11 -1.43
N ALA A 1125 5.07 -29.39 -2.21
CA ALA A 1125 4.96 -30.65 -2.95
C ALA A 1125 4.21 -30.49 -4.29
N GLU A 1126 4.53 -31.38 -5.23
CA GLU A 1126 3.78 -31.59 -6.47
C GLU A 1126 3.22 -33.00 -6.51
N TYR A 1127 1.97 -33.16 -6.93
CA TYR A 1127 1.27 -34.44 -6.94
C TYR A 1127 0.35 -34.65 -8.14
N ARG A 1128 -0.14 -35.89 -8.29
CA ARG A 1128 -1.33 -36.23 -9.08
C ARG A 1128 -2.31 -37.02 -8.21
N LEU A 1129 -3.57 -36.61 -8.23
CA LEU A 1129 -4.66 -37.34 -7.58
C LEU A 1129 -5.37 -38.23 -8.61
N GLN A 1130 -5.84 -39.40 -8.19
CA GLN A 1130 -6.82 -40.21 -8.92
C GLN A 1130 -7.85 -40.78 -7.92
N PHE A 1131 -9.14 -40.60 -8.22
CA PHE A 1131 -10.23 -41.11 -7.40
C PHE A 1131 -11.00 -42.23 -8.13
N HIS A 1132 -11.21 -43.38 -7.47
CA HIS A 1132 -11.80 -44.56 -8.07
C HIS A 1132 -12.87 -45.20 -7.18
N ALA A 1133 -14.15 -44.94 -7.47
CA ALA A 1133 -15.29 -45.64 -6.84
C ALA A 1133 -15.84 -46.74 -7.77
N THR A 1134 -15.56 -48.02 -7.48
CA THR A 1134 -15.88 -49.14 -8.39
C THR A 1134 -16.86 -50.16 -7.78
N PRO A 1135 -17.91 -50.61 -8.49
CA PRO A 1135 -18.81 -51.65 -7.99
C PRO A 1135 -18.09 -53.00 -7.87
N THR A 1136 -18.07 -53.57 -6.65
CA THR A 1136 -17.20 -54.71 -6.29
C THR A 1136 -17.42 -55.97 -7.16
N PRO A 1137 -16.45 -56.41 -7.98
CA PRO A 1137 -16.50 -57.71 -8.65
C PRO A 1137 -16.15 -58.84 -7.68
N ALA A 1138 -16.83 -59.99 -7.79
CA ALA A 1138 -16.63 -61.13 -6.89
C ALA A 1138 -15.36 -61.96 -7.19
N ALA A 1139 -14.19 -61.33 -7.20
CA ALA A 1139 -12.87 -61.99 -7.30
C ALA A 1139 -11.80 -61.18 -6.56
N SER A 1140 -11.17 -61.79 -5.53
CA SER A 1140 -10.11 -61.15 -4.76
C SER A 1140 -8.82 -61.02 -5.59
N SER A 1141 -8.40 -59.77 -5.83
CA SER A 1141 -7.00 -59.40 -6.02
C SER A 1141 -6.54 -58.65 -4.78
N THR A 1142 -5.62 -59.23 -4.00
CA THR A 1142 -4.95 -58.50 -2.92
C THR A 1142 -3.94 -57.52 -3.52
N LEU A 1143 -4.41 -56.33 -3.86
CA LEU A 1143 -3.54 -55.16 -3.93
C LEU A 1143 -2.90 -55.01 -2.54
N GLN A 1144 -1.57 -54.94 -2.49
CA GLN A 1144 -0.90 -54.37 -1.33
C GLN A 1144 -1.09 -52.86 -1.44
N ALA A 1145 -1.70 -52.25 -0.44
CA ALA A 1145 -1.66 -50.80 -0.33
C ALA A 1145 -0.20 -50.34 -0.16
N THR A 1146 0.17 -49.25 -0.83
CA THR A 1146 1.48 -48.61 -0.66
C THR A 1146 1.52 -47.71 0.56
N GLY A 1147 0.37 -47.10 0.88
CA GLY A 1147 0.18 -46.16 1.97
C GLY A 1147 0.26 -46.74 3.38
N GLY A 1148 0.33 -45.84 4.37
CA GLY A 1148 0.37 -46.16 5.80
C GLY A 1148 0.43 -44.92 6.67
N VAL A 1149 0.43 -45.10 7.99
CA VAL A 1149 0.46 -44.00 8.96
C VAL A 1149 1.84 -43.86 9.60
N ASP A 1150 2.44 -42.68 9.51
CA ASP A 1150 3.67 -42.35 10.24
C ASP A 1150 3.33 -41.97 11.69
N PRO A 1151 3.90 -42.64 12.72
CA PRO A 1151 3.63 -42.32 14.13
C PRO A 1151 4.20 -40.98 14.61
N ASP A 1152 5.13 -40.37 13.87
CA ASP A 1152 5.75 -39.08 14.19
C ASP A 1152 5.00 -37.89 13.52
N LYS A 1153 4.07 -38.14 12.57
CA LYS A 1153 3.13 -37.15 12.01
C LYS A 1153 1.78 -37.15 12.75
N THR A 1154 1.23 -35.97 13.03
CA THR A 1154 -0.07 -35.84 13.73
C THR A 1154 -1.25 -36.00 12.77
N VAL A 1155 -2.15 -36.95 13.04
CA VAL A 1155 -3.40 -37.13 12.28
C VAL A 1155 -4.43 -36.06 12.69
N PRO A 1156 -5.06 -35.32 11.75
CA PRO A 1156 -6.13 -34.37 12.05
C PRO A 1156 -7.36 -35.03 12.71
N ALA A 1157 -7.96 -34.34 13.68
CA ALA A 1157 -9.14 -34.82 14.41
C ALA A 1157 -10.47 -34.48 13.71
N ALA A 1158 -10.47 -33.53 12.78
CA ALA A 1158 -11.61 -33.07 12.00
C ALA A 1158 -11.14 -32.60 10.60
N PRO A 1159 -12.01 -32.62 9.57
CA PRO A 1159 -11.68 -32.10 8.23
C PRO A 1159 -11.52 -30.58 8.24
N VAL A 1160 -10.73 -30.04 7.30
CA VAL A 1160 -10.50 -28.60 7.12
C VAL A 1160 -11.77 -27.86 6.69
N VAL A 1161 -12.70 -28.57 6.03
CA VAL A 1161 -14.07 -28.09 5.75
C VAL A 1161 -15.06 -29.15 6.21
N PRO A 1162 -16.06 -28.85 7.04
CA PRO A 1162 -17.07 -29.85 7.42
C PRO A 1162 -17.72 -30.49 6.18
N VAL A 1163 -17.77 -31.82 6.09
CA VAL A 1163 -18.17 -32.56 4.87
C VAL A 1163 -19.58 -32.17 4.38
N ALA A 1164 -20.47 -31.80 5.31
CA ALA A 1164 -21.82 -31.31 5.02
C ALA A 1164 -21.90 -29.80 4.66
N SER A 1165 -20.86 -29.01 4.96
CA SER A 1165 -20.82 -27.58 4.64
C SER A 1165 -20.81 -27.36 3.13
N VAL A 1166 -21.69 -26.48 2.67
CA VAL A 1166 -21.84 -26.02 1.29
C VAL A 1166 -22.08 -24.51 1.35
N PRO A 1167 -21.88 -23.74 0.25
CA PRO A 1167 -22.37 -22.37 0.24
C PRO A 1167 -23.87 -22.37 0.56
N GLU A 1168 -24.33 -21.38 1.31
CA GLU A 1168 -25.71 -21.33 1.79
C GLU A 1168 -26.68 -20.92 0.68
N ALA A 1169 -27.94 -21.30 0.81
CA ALA A 1169 -28.97 -20.97 -0.18
C ALA A 1169 -29.56 -19.57 0.04
N ASP A 1170 -29.59 -19.12 1.29
CA ASP A 1170 -30.32 -17.94 1.73
C ASP A 1170 -29.38 -16.79 2.19
N LEU A 1171 -28.12 -16.81 1.74
CA LEU A 1171 -27.24 -15.64 1.85
C LEU A 1171 -27.92 -14.44 1.16
N PRO A 1172 -27.98 -13.27 1.80
CA PRO A 1172 -28.78 -12.16 1.26
C PRO A 1172 -28.27 -11.64 -0.08
N ASP A 1173 -29.10 -10.84 -0.74
CA ASP A 1173 -28.94 -10.45 -2.15
C ASP A 1173 -27.83 -9.40 -2.42
N GLY A 1174 -26.71 -9.46 -1.68
CA GLY A 1174 -25.48 -8.69 -1.92
C GLY A 1174 -24.53 -9.32 -2.95
N SER A 1175 -24.81 -10.54 -3.41
CA SER A 1175 -23.92 -11.33 -4.29
C SER A 1175 -24.31 -11.35 -5.78
N ALA A 1176 -25.39 -10.67 -6.17
CA ALA A 1176 -25.80 -10.55 -7.57
C ALA A 1176 -25.09 -9.38 -8.28
N PRO A 1177 -24.85 -9.45 -9.61
CA PRO A 1177 -24.33 -8.30 -10.35
C PRO A 1177 -25.30 -7.12 -10.26
N PRO A 1178 -24.80 -5.87 -10.31
CA PRO A 1178 -25.66 -4.69 -10.34
C PRO A 1178 -26.69 -4.79 -11.48
N LEU A 1179 -27.88 -4.24 -11.23
CA LEU A 1179 -28.94 -4.21 -12.22
C LEU A 1179 -28.48 -3.40 -13.46
N PRO A 1180 -28.91 -3.77 -14.67
CA PRO A 1180 -28.83 -2.85 -15.80
C PRO A 1180 -29.54 -1.55 -15.44
N GLU A 1181 -28.96 -0.42 -15.84
CA GLU A 1181 -29.59 0.88 -15.59
C GLU A 1181 -30.97 0.94 -16.27
N PRO A 1182 -31.97 1.58 -15.62
CA PRO A 1182 -33.27 1.74 -16.24
C PRO A 1182 -33.12 2.55 -17.54
N PRO A 1183 -33.78 2.16 -18.64
CA PRO A 1183 -33.62 2.85 -19.91
C PRO A 1183 -34.11 4.30 -19.77
N GLU A 1184 -33.21 5.26 -20.02
CA GLU A 1184 -33.57 6.68 -20.02
C GLU A 1184 -34.67 7.01 -21.05
N ASP A 1185 -35.52 7.98 -20.72
CA ASP A 1185 -36.57 8.46 -21.61
C ASP A 1185 -35.94 9.06 -22.89
N GLN A 1186 -36.18 8.41 -24.04
CA GLN A 1186 -35.49 8.71 -25.29
C GLN A 1186 -35.95 10.03 -25.96
N ASP A 1187 -35.40 11.17 -25.52
CA ASP A 1187 -35.48 12.46 -26.23
C ASP A 1187 -34.13 13.23 -26.18
N GLU A 1188 -33.17 12.73 -26.98
CA GLU A 1188 -31.87 13.35 -27.39
C GLU A 1188 -30.70 13.32 -26.35
N PRO A 1189 -29.41 13.21 -26.78
CA PRO A 1189 -28.82 11.89 -27.07
C PRO A 1189 -27.35 11.67 -26.64
N GLU A 1190 -27.07 10.68 -25.79
CA GLU A 1190 -25.70 10.25 -25.45
C GLU A 1190 -25.02 9.37 -26.52
N PRO A 1191 -23.67 9.42 -26.65
CA PRO A 1191 -22.90 8.52 -27.50
C PRO A 1191 -22.01 7.48 -26.75
N ASP A 1192 -22.54 6.27 -26.54
CA ASP A 1192 -21.81 4.99 -26.68
C ASP A 1192 -20.55 4.77 -25.79
N THR A 1193 -20.70 4.79 -24.46
CA THR A 1193 -19.70 4.30 -23.49
C THR A 1193 -19.58 2.78 -23.53
N ARG A 1194 -18.62 2.25 -24.31
CA ARG A 1194 -18.46 0.80 -24.49
C ARG A 1194 -17.73 0.13 -23.34
N SER A 1195 -18.33 -0.96 -22.88
CA SER A 1195 -17.76 -1.94 -21.96
C SER A 1195 -16.37 -2.41 -22.35
N LEU A 1196 -15.44 -2.36 -21.39
CA LEU A 1196 -14.13 -3.01 -21.48
C LEU A 1196 -14.20 -4.42 -20.89
N THR A 1197 -13.98 -5.42 -21.74
CA THR A 1197 -13.91 -6.84 -21.34
C THR A 1197 -12.50 -7.17 -20.85
N TYR A 1198 -12.38 -7.66 -19.62
CA TYR A 1198 -11.11 -8.24 -19.15
C TYR A 1198 -10.85 -9.60 -19.82
N LEU A 1199 -9.63 -9.77 -20.36
CA LEU A 1199 -9.11 -11.05 -20.83
C LEU A 1199 -7.82 -11.37 -20.07
N PRO A 1200 -7.68 -12.58 -19.48
CA PRO A 1200 -6.48 -12.95 -18.74
C PRO A 1200 -5.32 -13.30 -19.69
N LEU A 1201 -4.09 -12.98 -19.28
CA LEU A 1201 -2.88 -13.52 -19.90
C LEU A 1201 -2.03 -14.26 -18.87
N VAL A 1202 -1.45 -15.38 -19.28
CA VAL A 1202 -0.72 -16.32 -18.41
C VAL A 1202 0.76 -15.95 -18.37
N VAL A 1203 1.31 -15.78 -17.15
CA VAL A 1203 2.74 -15.55 -16.91
C VAL A 1203 3.53 -16.86 -17.07
N ARG A 1204 4.81 -16.75 -17.43
CA ARG A 1204 5.76 -17.85 -17.58
C ARG A 1204 7.16 -17.45 -17.15
#